data_AF-A0AAJ0D0F7-F1
#
_entry.id   AF-A0AAJ0D0F7-F1
#
_cell.length_a   1.000
_cell.length_b   1.000
_cell.length_c   1.000
_cell.angle_alpha   90.00
_cell.angle_beta   90.00
_cell.angle_gamma   90.00
#
_symmetry.space_group_name_H-M   'P 1'
#
loop_
_entity.id
_entity.type
_entity.pdbx_description
1 polymer ?
#
loop_
_entity_poly.entity_id
_entity_poly.type
_entity_poly.pdbx_seq_one_letter_code
_entity_poly.pdbx_strand_id
1 'polypeptide(L)'
;MATPAGRTSFKKKDGILTLTSDHQIVTWTPSSGGPPTVSLPVANITSKVVHIHFLRLQLIGDISKSDLQQTPETAAKVMLKIFQKSDSGVDPATYLFHFNTSEAKEEAKAVKDILSKILADARSGDVNAPRPNAGTSTAGVGTASGSMAFVNAVNSQLMSSGRWFDDNQLKNDIELQQSLMRKHRSLHQTYVEAISMKPESISGAAFNTQFWSTRTNLLRAHAIEINQTKGAYNVLSTVKPRTVDGELKLNITVEQVQMIFAQHPLVKRIYNENVPKLSEAEFWSRFFLSRLSKKLRGERIAGNDGQDLLFDKYDVSENTQGLQSKIMAQSIPHIIDLEANEENQGGFRSGNAKDVEMRPRANIPIVKTLNSLSEKIMANVSPSDSHDDGADRDNWAELALRDLRDDAADQRIMLNVKEQNKFFSKQEAAPSMNSHIFAAQKPREVLAKVGDSLKGFGQDSSGGASLQAAIAFEDETDSDDEEGHKPMQVGSRSAIKVAEQEILNGVLQQRAQQFGHSGDATTPMGLPQSIAEKCALTHATSIEFLHQFWTAFLSGDPDRAAELQYLAESLNRSAARIYAVADDANQERDNVIRKRKQEIRDHYERTGKKIRWKPDMVGGGRDAVTKLMQPVLDALEKGRDDYSRALAAEKMQISTEAKYSS
;
A
#
# COMPACT_ATOMS: atom_id res chain seq x y z
N MET A 1 -20.43 -47.29 -19.09
CA MET A 1 -21.77 -46.75 -18.76
C MET A 1 -22.49 -46.47 -20.07
N ALA A 2 -23.77 -46.82 -20.20
CA ALA A 2 -24.52 -46.55 -21.43
C ALA A 2 -24.59 -45.03 -21.67
N THR A 3 -24.22 -44.56 -22.86
CA THR A 3 -24.34 -43.16 -23.24
C THR A 3 -25.82 -42.83 -23.44
N PRO A 4 -26.45 -41.96 -22.64
CA PRO A 4 -27.85 -41.61 -22.87
C PRO A 4 -27.95 -40.80 -24.16
N ALA A 5 -28.87 -41.23 -25.00
CA ALA A 5 -29.21 -40.58 -26.26
C ALA A 5 -30.60 -39.98 -26.12
N GLY A 6 -30.73 -38.66 -26.32
CA GLY A 6 -32.01 -37.97 -26.28
C GLY A 6 -32.52 -37.71 -27.68
N ARG A 7 -33.73 -38.18 -28.02
CA ARG A 7 -34.33 -37.85 -29.33
C ARG A 7 -34.91 -36.44 -29.27
N THR A 8 -34.37 -35.55 -30.10
CA THR A 8 -34.65 -34.12 -30.04
C THR A 8 -34.86 -33.50 -31.41
N SER A 9 -35.77 -32.53 -31.50
CA SER A 9 -35.91 -31.66 -32.65
C SER A 9 -35.19 -30.32 -32.43
N PHE A 10 -34.33 -29.98 -33.39
CA PHE A 10 -33.57 -28.74 -33.43
C PHE A 10 -33.85 -28.00 -34.75
N LYS A 11 -34.25 -26.73 -34.68
CA LYS A 11 -34.67 -25.92 -35.86
C LYS A 11 -35.63 -26.68 -36.82
N LYS A 12 -36.65 -27.34 -36.25
CA LYS A 12 -37.67 -28.14 -36.97
C LYS A 12 -37.15 -29.40 -37.69
N LYS A 13 -35.93 -29.84 -37.42
CA LYS A 13 -35.40 -31.14 -37.88
C LYS A 13 -35.31 -32.10 -36.71
N ASP A 14 -35.74 -33.34 -36.90
CA ASP A 14 -35.63 -34.39 -35.89
C ASP A 14 -34.22 -35.00 -35.91
N GLY A 15 -33.71 -35.36 -34.74
CA GLY A 15 -32.38 -35.91 -34.57
C GLY A 15 -32.16 -36.49 -33.18
N ILE A 16 -30.92 -36.89 -32.92
CA ILE A 16 -30.49 -37.53 -31.69
C ILE A 16 -29.37 -36.68 -31.09
N LEU A 17 -29.53 -36.29 -29.83
CA LEU A 17 -28.51 -35.63 -29.03
C LEU A 17 -27.76 -36.71 -28.24
N THR A 18 -26.47 -36.86 -28.50
CA THR A 18 -25.61 -37.81 -27.79
C THR A 18 -24.33 -37.13 -27.31
N LEU A 19 -23.74 -37.66 -26.24
CA LEU A 19 -22.36 -37.34 -25.88
C LEU A 19 -21.41 -38.34 -26.54
N THR A 20 -20.26 -37.84 -27.00
CA THR A 20 -19.15 -38.68 -27.45
C THR A 20 -18.69 -39.60 -26.29
N SER A 21 -18.12 -40.77 -26.60
CA SER A 21 -17.59 -41.73 -25.61
C SER A 21 -16.65 -41.09 -24.58
N ASP A 22 -15.98 -40.02 -24.98
CA ASP A 22 -14.97 -39.32 -24.18
C ASP A 22 -15.60 -38.22 -23.31
N HIS A 23 -16.93 -38.05 -23.33
CA HIS A 23 -17.72 -37.10 -22.54
C HIS A 23 -17.35 -35.60 -22.70
N GLN A 24 -16.47 -35.26 -23.64
CA GLN A 24 -15.98 -33.89 -23.86
C GLN A 24 -16.79 -33.07 -24.89
N ILE A 25 -17.54 -33.74 -25.76
CA ILE A 25 -18.28 -33.10 -26.86
C ILE A 25 -19.73 -33.57 -26.85
N VAL A 26 -20.66 -32.62 -26.88
CA VAL A 26 -22.08 -32.86 -27.13
C VAL A 26 -22.32 -32.78 -28.63
N THR A 27 -22.87 -33.83 -29.22
CA THR A 27 -23.15 -33.89 -30.66
C THR A 27 -24.63 -34.10 -30.92
N TRP A 28 -25.16 -33.40 -31.93
CA TRP A 28 -26.53 -33.61 -32.41
C TRP A 28 -26.49 -34.10 -33.86
N THR A 29 -27.09 -35.26 -34.10
CA THR A 29 -27.15 -35.92 -35.41
C THR A 29 -28.60 -35.95 -35.93
N PRO A 30 -28.88 -35.47 -37.16
CA PRO A 30 -30.23 -35.53 -37.71
C PRO A 30 -30.64 -36.97 -38.03
N SER A 31 -31.93 -37.30 -37.84
CA SER A 31 -32.48 -38.66 -38.08
C SER A 31 -32.51 -39.05 -39.56
N SER A 32 -32.28 -38.08 -40.47
CA SER A 32 -32.24 -38.27 -41.92
C SER A 32 -30.95 -38.92 -42.44
N GLY A 33 -30.04 -39.36 -41.56
CA GLY A 33 -28.78 -40.01 -41.91
C GLY A 33 -27.76 -39.04 -42.51
N GLY A 34 -26.89 -38.48 -41.66
CA GLY A 34 -25.80 -37.59 -42.09
C GLY A 34 -24.82 -37.27 -40.94
N PRO A 35 -23.69 -36.60 -41.22
CA PRO A 35 -22.71 -36.21 -40.20
C PRO A 35 -23.32 -35.24 -39.16
N PRO A 36 -22.74 -35.15 -37.94
CA PRO A 36 -23.29 -34.33 -36.85
C PRO A 36 -23.40 -32.87 -37.28
N THR A 37 -24.60 -32.29 -37.16
CA THR A 37 -24.88 -30.91 -37.59
C THR A 37 -24.50 -29.88 -36.53
N VAL A 38 -24.38 -30.30 -35.27
CA VAL A 38 -23.93 -29.47 -34.15
C VAL A 38 -22.96 -30.28 -33.30
N SER A 39 -21.73 -29.79 -33.12
CA SER A 39 -20.72 -30.33 -32.19
C SER A 39 -20.30 -29.22 -31.23
N LEU A 40 -20.61 -29.40 -29.94
CA LEU A 40 -20.37 -28.41 -28.89
C LEU A 40 -19.35 -28.95 -27.88
N PRO A 41 -18.15 -28.35 -27.78
CA PRO A 41 -17.21 -28.66 -26.71
C PRO A 41 -17.77 -28.20 -25.36
N VAL A 42 -17.77 -29.07 -24.36
CA VAL A 42 -18.32 -28.76 -23.02
C VAL A 42 -17.58 -27.59 -22.35
N ALA A 43 -16.30 -27.39 -22.65
CA ALA A 43 -15.49 -26.28 -22.16
C ALA A 43 -15.97 -24.88 -22.59
N ASN A 44 -16.73 -24.79 -23.71
CA ASN A 44 -17.22 -23.51 -24.24
C ASN A 44 -18.61 -23.14 -23.72
N ILE A 45 -19.16 -23.86 -22.74
CA ILE A 45 -20.48 -23.56 -22.15
C ILE A 45 -20.27 -22.55 -21.02
N THR A 46 -20.92 -21.38 -21.10
CA THR A 46 -20.67 -20.25 -20.18
C THR A 46 -21.36 -20.40 -18.83
N SER A 47 -20.62 -20.16 -17.74
CA SER A 47 -21.11 -19.63 -16.46
C SER A 47 -21.04 -18.10 -16.49
N LYS A 48 -22.18 -17.42 -16.58
CA LYS A 48 -22.24 -15.95 -16.44
C LYS A 48 -23.54 -15.56 -15.74
N VAL A 49 -23.41 -15.24 -14.44
CA VAL A 49 -24.41 -14.46 -13.72
C VAL A 49 -24.26 -12.99 -14.15
N VAL A 50 -24.97 -12.61 -15.22
CA VAL A 50 -25.22 -11.19 -15.55
C VAL A 50 -26.47 -10.76 -14.78
N HIS A 51 -26.30 -9.85 -13.82
CA HIS A 51 -27.41 -9.15 -13.16
C HIS A 51 -28.02 -8.14 -14.14
N ILE A 52 -29.25 -8.39 -14.62
CA ILE A 52 -30.12 -7.37 -15.22
C ILE A 52 -31.47 -7.43 -14.50
N HIS A 53 -31.84 -6.31 -13.86
CA HIS A 53 -33.16 -6.08 -13.27
C HIS A 53 -34.21 -5.92 -14.38
N PHE A 54 -35.25 -6.76 -14.36
CA PHE A 54 -36.57 -6.44 -14.93
C PHE A 54 -37.67 -7.00 -14.01
N LEU A 55 -38.75 -6.23 -13.89
CA LEU A 55 -39.80 -6.26 -12.88
C LEU A 55 -40.70 -7.54 -12.83
N ARG A 56 -40.93 -8.01 -11.58
CA ARG A 56 -42.23 -8.34 -10.92
C ARG A 56 -42.87 -9.75 -11.04
N LEU A 57 -43.13 -10.34 -9.84
CA LEU A 57 -44.09 -11.42 -9.43
C LEU A 57 -43.91 -12.79 -10.12
N GLN A 58 -43.96 -13.98 -9.50
CA GLN A 58 -44.66 -14.54 -8.34
C GLN A 58 -44.00 -15.91 -8.06
N LEU A 59 -43.85 -16.29 -6.77
CA LEU A 59 -43.60 -17.63 -6.17
C LEU A 59 -43.10 -18.80 -7.05
N ILE A 60 -41.97 -19.42 -6.64
CA ILE A 60 -41.87 -20.79 -6.09
C ILE A 60 -40.38 -21.14 -5.93
N GLY A 61 -40.00 -21.56 -4.71
CA GLY A 61 -39.09 -22.67 -4.43
C GLY A 61 -37.61 -22.56 -4.84
N ASP A 62 -36.76 -22.54 -3.83
CA ASP A 62 -35.31 -22.78 -3.90
C ASP A 62 -34.93 -23.91 -4.87
N ILE A 63 -33.95 -23.68 -5.75
CA ILE A 63 -32.98 -24.66 -6.27
C ILE A 63 -31.86 -23.93 -7.02
N SER A 64 -30.63 -24.40 -6.84
CA SER A 64 -29.38 -23.93 -7.43
C SER A 64 -29.46 -23.54 -8.92
N LYS A 65 -29.01 -22.34 -9.28
CA LYS A 65 -28.81 -21.89 -10.67
C LYS A 65 -27.64 -22.64 -11.33
N SER A 66 -27.95 -23.77 -11.98
CA SER A 66 -27.11 -24.38 -13.01
C SER A 66 -27.38 -23.71 -14.37
N ASP A 67 -26.36 -23.48 -15.20
CA ASP A 67 -26.42 -22.76 -16.50
C ASP A 67 -27.27 -23.45 -17.60
N LEU A 68 -28.00 -24.51 -17.26
CA LEU A 68 -28.94 -25.24 -18.11
C LEU A 68 -30.38 -24.87 -17.72
N GLN A 69 -31.14 -24.29 -18.66
CA GLN A 69 -32.57 -24.01 -18.47
C GLN A 69 -33.41 -25.14 -19.07
N GLN A 70 -34.22 -25.79 -18.23
CA GLN A 70 -35.29 -26.71 -18.62
C GLN A 70 -36.63 -26.07 -18.28
N THR A 71 -37.65 -26.28 -19.10
CA THR A 71 -39.02 -25.85 -18.78
C THR A 71 -39.55 -26.59 -17.53
N PRO A 72 -40.36 -25.93 -16.68
CA PRO A 72 -40.92 -26.53 -15.47
C PRO A 72 -41.80 -27.75 -15.79
N GLU A 73 -41.87 -28.71 -14.86
CA GLU A 73 -42.49 -30.04 -15.03
C GLU A 73 -43.99 -30.02 -15.40
N THR A 74 -44.65 -28.87 -15.26
CA THR A 74 -46.05 -28.61 -15.61
C THR A 74 -46.29 -28.29 -17.08
N ALA A 75 -45.26 -28.04 -17.90
CA ALA A 75 -45.40 -27.70 -19.31
C ALA A 75 -45.46 -28.94 -20.20
N ALA A 76 -46.42 -28.98 -21.13
CA ALA A 76 -46.60 -30.08 -22.09
C ALA A 76 -45.44 -30.26 -23.11
N LYS A 77 -44.45 -29.35 -23.11
CA LYS A 77 -43.29 -29.37 -24.01
C LYS A 77 -41.99 -29.33 -23.19
N VAL A 78 -41.16 -30.36 -23.32
CA VAL A 78 -39.85 -30.46 -22.66
C VAL A 78 -38.77 -29.87 -23.57
N MET A 79 -38.12 -28.79 -23.11
CA MET A 79 -37.06 -28.10 -23.86
C MET A 79 -35.78 -27.99 -23.04
N LEU A 80 -34.63 -28.14 -23.69
CA LEU A 80 -33.30 -27.93 -23.12
C LEU A 80 -32.59 -26.79 -23.86
N LYS A 81 -32.19 -25.75 -23.13
CA LYS A 81 -31.49 -24.58 -23.68
C LYS A 81 -30.03 -24.56 -23.21
N ILE A 82 -29.09 -24.51 -24.16
CA ILE A 82 -27.64 -24.50 -23.93
C ILE A 82 -27.03 -23.19 -24.46
N PHE A 83 -26.15 -22.56 -23.68
CA PHE A 83 -25.44 -21.33 -24.03
C PHE A 83 -23.98 -21.61 -24.37
N GLN A 84 -23.52 -21.23 -25.57
CA GLN A 84 -22.12 -21.33 -25.98
C GLN A 84 -21.44 -19.96 -25.91
N LYS A 85 -20.24 -19.92 -25.31
CA LYS A 85 -19.28 -18.82 -25.36
C LYS A 85 -18.68 -18.75 -26.77
N SER A 86 -18.83 -17.62 -27.44
CA SER A 86 -18.00 -17.29 -28.61
C SER A 86 -16.71 -16.60 -28.14
N ASP A 87 -15.57 -16.98 -28.72
CA ASP A 87 -14.25 -16.42 -28.38
C ASP A 87 -14.11 -14.94 -28.77
N SER A 88 -14.99 -14.44 -29.66
CA SER A 88 -14.99 -13.06 -30.14
C SER A 88 -16.17 -12.27 -29.60
N GLY A 89 -16.14 -11.86 -28.32
CA GLY A 89 -16.79 -10.65 -27.75
C GLY A 89 -18.27 -10.30 -28.06
N VAL A 90 -19.03 -11.12 -28.77
CA VAL A 90 -20.43 -10.92 -29.18
C VAL A 90 -21.33 -11.91 -28.41
N ASP A 91 -22.62 -11.58 -28.28
CA ASP A 91 -23.63 -12.27 -27.47
C ASP A 91 -23.59 -13.82 -27.55
N PRO A 92 -23.82 -14.54 -26.42
CA PRO A 92 -23.68 -16.00 -26.37
C PRO A 92 -24.66 -16.72 -27.31
N ALA A 93 -24.11 -17.60 -28.17
CA ALA A 93 -24.91 -18.39 -29.09
C ALA A 93 -25.83 -19.37 -28.32
N THR A 94 -27.13 -19.29 -28.60
CA THR A 94 -28.16 -20.02 -27.86
C THR A 94 -28.71 -21.18 -28.68
N TYR A 95 -28.65 -22.40 -28.14
CA TYR A 95 -29.17 -23.62 -28.77
C TYR A 95 -30.40 -24.13 -28.00
N LEU A 96 -31.52 -24.35 -28.70
CA LEU A 96 -32.78 -24.81 -28.13
C LEU A 96 -33.19 -26.17 -28.72
N PHE A 97 -33.18 -27.21 -27.88
CA PHE A 97 -33.55 -28.58 -28.26
C PHE A 97 -34.91 -28.94 -27.67
N HIS A 98 -35.81 -29.52 -28.48
CA HIS A 98 -37.13 -29.97 -28.05
C HIS A 98 -37.18 -31.50 -28.05
N PHE A 99 -37.60 -32.13 -26.96
CA PHE A 99 -37.73 -33.59 -26.93
C PHE A 99 -39.09 -34.02 -27.50
N ASN A 100 -39.10 -35.01 -28.40
CA ASN A 100 -40.28 -35.38 -29.20
C ASN A 100 -40.81 -36.80 -28.90
N THR A 101 -40.31 -37.48 -27.86
CA THR A 101 -40.66 -38.86 -27.48
C THR A 101 -41.63 -38.96 -26.30
N SER A 102 -42.30 -40.10 -26.14
CA SER A 102 -43.15 -40.39 -24.96
C SER A 102 -42.36 -40.52 -23.65
N GLU A 103 -41.08 -40.91 -23.74
CA GLU A 103 -40.10 -41.00 -22.64
C GLU A 103 -39.25 -39.73 -22.50
N ALA A 104 -39.63 -38.64 -23.19
CA ALA A 104 -38.89 -37.37 -23.25
C ALA A 104 -38.52 -36.77 -21.89
N LYS A 105 -39.30 -37.05 -20.84
CA LYS A 105 -39.07 -36.54 -19.49
C LYS A 105 -37.87 -37.22 -18.82
N GLU A 106 -37.73 -38.53 -19.00
CA GLU A 106 -36.67 -39.34 -18.40
C GLU A 106 -35.36 -39.14 -19.16
N GLU A 107 -35.42 -39.12 -20.50
CA GLU A 107 -34.25 -38.83 -21.35
C GLU A 107 -33.68 -37.42 -21.09
N ALA A 108 -34.54 -36.39 -21.00
CA ALA A 108 -34.10 -35.03 -20.74
C ALA A 108 -33.47 -34.87 -19.34
N LYS A 109 -34.01 -35.58 -18.34
CA LYS A 109 -33.45 -35.59 -16.98
C LYS A 109 -32.09 -36.30 -16.95
N ALA A 110 -31.98 -37.46 -17.59
CA ALA A 110 -30.72 -38.21 -17.68
C ALA A 110 -29.61 -37.41 -18.38
N VAL A 111 -29.93 -36.75 -19.50
CA VAL A 111 -28.97 -35.90 -20.24
C VAL A 111 -28.56 -34.67 -19.41
N LYS A 112 -29.51 -34.04 -18.72
CA LYS A 112 -29.25 -32.88 -17.84
C LYS A 112 -28.37 -33.26 -16.65
N ASP A 113 -28.66 -34.37 -15.97
CA ASP A 113 -27.94 -34.77 -14.76
C ASP A 113 -26.46 -35.05 -15.11
N ILE A 114 -26.18 -35.71 -16.24
CA ILE A 114 -24.80 -35.95 -16.69
C ILE A 114 -24.10 -34.65 -17.09
N LEU A 115 -24.75 -33.76 -17.86
CA LEU A 115 -24.17 -32.46 -18.23
C LEU A 115 -23.89 -31.59 -17.00
N SER A 116 -24.78 -31.60 -16.01
CA SER A 116 -24.61 -30.85 -14.77
C SER A 116 -23.45 -31.39 -13.92
N LYS A 117 -23.26 -32.72 -13.89
CA LYS A 117 -22.14 -33.36 -13.20
C LYS A 117 -20.80 -33.02 -13.86
N ILE A 118 -20.73 -33.10 -15.19
CA ILE A 118 -19.51 -32.76 -15.96
C ILE A 118 -19.17 -31.27 -15.81
N LEU A 119 -20.17 -30.37 -15.82
CA LEU A 119 -19.96 -28.94 -15.61
C LEU A 119 -19.52 -28.63 -14.17
N ALA A 120 -20.04 -29.36 -13.18
CA ALA A 120 -19.60 -29.24 -11.78
C ALA A 120 -18.14 -29.69 -11.60
N ASP A 121 -17.75 -30.82 -12.22
CA ASP A 121 -16.36 -31.29 -12.22
C ASP A 121 -15.44 -30.27 -12.93
N ALA A 122 -15.87 -29.70 -14.06
CA ALA A 122 -15.12 -28.65 -14.77
C ALA A 122 -14.96 -27.36 -13.94
N ARG A 123 -15.94 -26.99 -13.11
CA ARG A 123 -15.82 -25.85 -12.17
C ARG A 123 -14.86 -26.13 -11.01
N SER A 124 -14.70 -27.38 -10.59
CA SER A 124 -13.80 -27.75 -9.49
C SER A 124 -12.32 -27.69 -9.86
N GLY A 125 -12.00 -27.75 -11.16
CA GLY A 125 -10.63 -27.59 -11.69
C GLY A 125 -10.20 -26.14 -11.95
N ASP A 126 -11.10 -25.15 -11.78
CA ASP A 126 -10.83 -23.74 -12.09
C ASP A 126 -10.41 -22.98 -10.81
N VAL A 127 -9.13 -22.62 -10.70
CA VAL A 127 -8.49 -22.06 -9.48
C VAL A 127 -8.92 -20.61 -9.16
N ASN A 128 -9.80 -20.01 -9.97
CA ASN A 128 -10.17 -18.59 -9.88
C ASN A 128 -11.66 -18.33 -9.49
N ALA A 129 -12.23 -19.05 -8.52
CA ALA A 129 -13.56 -18.74 -7.97
C ALA A 129 -13.61 -18.74 -6.42
N PRO A 130 -14.34 -17.80 -5.76
CA PRO A 130 -14.31 -17.61 -4.31
C PRO A 130 -15.14 -18.68 -3.58
N ARG A 131 -14.59 -19.24 -2.49
CA ARG A 131 -15.30 -20.16 -1.58
C ARG A 131 -16.19 -19.39 -0.58
N PRO A 132 -17.46 -19.79 -0.34
CA PRO A 132 -18.22 -19.31 0.80
C PRO A 132 -17.99 -20.22 2.03
N ASN A 133 -17.55 -19.62 3.15
CA ASN A 133 -17.42 -20.28 4.44
C ASN A 133 -18.81 -20.52 5.07
N ALA A 134 -19.02 -21.73 5.57
CA ALA A 134 -20.16 -22.10 6.41
C ALA A 134 -19.84 -21.79 7.89
N GLY A 135 -20.80 -21.20 8.61
CA GLY A 135 -20.69 -20.93 10.04
C GLY A 135 -22.02 -20.46 10.65
N THR A 136 -22.84 -21.43 11.03
CA THR A 136 -23.91 -21.47 12.05
C THR A 136 -24.60 -20.18 12.54
N SER A 137 -25.92 -20.20 12.37
CA SER A 137 -26.97 -19.30 12.85
C SER A 137 -27.31 -19.45 14.34
N THR A 138 -27.65 -18.34 15.00
CA THR A 138 -28.73 -18.29 16.00
C THR A 138 -29.60 -17.05 15.78
N ALA A 139 -30.90 -17.22 16.02
CA ALA A 139 -32.00 -16.44 15.47
C ALA A 139 -32.33 -15.16 16.27
N GLY A 140 -32.85 -14.16 15.57
CA GLY A 140 -33.52 -12.99 16.12
C GLY A 140 -34.27 -12.23 15.03
N VAL A 141 -35.58 -12.10 15.21
CA VAL A 141 -36.61 -11.71 14.24
C VAL A 141 -36.60 -10.21 13.93
N GLY A 142 -36.83 -9.84 12.66
CA GLY A 142 -37.58 -8.62 12.34
C GLY A 142 -36.97 -7.68 11.29
N THR A 143 -37.58 -7.68 10.10
CA THR A 143 -37.76 -6.52 9.19
C THR A 143 -36.52 -5.95 8.49
N ALA A 144 -36.35 -6.27 7.20
CA ALA A 144 -35.40 -5.57 6.33
C ALA A 144 -36.01 -5.25 4.96
N SER A 145 -36.36 -3.96 4.80
CA SER A 145 -36.61 -3.28 3.53
C SER A 145 -35.29 -2.79 2.91
N GLY A 146 -35.16 -2.87 1.58
CA GLY A 146 -34.50 -1.88 0.70
C GLY A 146 -33.01 -1.50 0.84
N SER A 147 -32.34 -1.71 1.97
CA SER A 147 -31.00 -1.17 2.26
C SER A 147 -29.84 -1.95 1.64
N MET A 148 -30.04 -3.22 1.28
CA MET A 148 -28.96 -4.12 0.79
C MET A 148 -28.40 -3.74 -0.61
N ALA A 149 -29.09 -2.91 -1.39
CA ALA A 149 -28.61 -2.48 -2.71
C ALA A 149 -27.59 -1.33 -2.62
N PHE A 150 -27.69 -0.48 -1.59
CA PHE A 150 -26.74 0.63 -1.38
C PHE A 150 -25.45 0.17 -0.72
N VAL A 151 -25.52 -0.85 0.15
CA VAL A 151 -24.34 -1.46 0.78
C VAL A 151 -23.37 -2.02 -0.28
N ASN A 152 -23.86 -2.56 -1.41
CA ASN A 152 -22.98 -3.11 -2.45
C ASN A 152 -22.27 -2.06 -3.33
N ALA A 153 -22.83 -0.85 -3.48
CA ALA A 153 -22.18 0.24 -4.23
C ALA A 153 -21.17 1.02 -3.36
N VAL A 154 -21.45 1.17 -2.07
CA VAL A 154 -20.47 1.71 -1.11
C VAL A 154 -19.34 0.69 -0.89
N ASN A 155 -19.65 -0.61 -0.88
CA ASN A 155 -18.65 -1.66 -0.81
C ASN A 155 -17.79 -1.72 -2.08
N SER A 156 -18.24 -1.31 -3.27
CA SER A 156 -17.36 -1.30 -4.46
C SER A 156 -16.30 -0.18 -4.44
N GLN A 157 -16.60 0.96 -3.81
CA GLN A 157 -15.62 2.03 -3.51
C GLN A 157 -14.74 1.69 -2.29
N LEU A 158 -15.27 0.95 -1.31
CA LEU A 158 -14.48 0.40 -0.21
C LEU A 158 -13.56 -0.74 -0.70
N MET A 159 -13.98 -1.50 -1.70
CA MET A 159 -13.16 -2.51 -2.38
C MET A 159 -12.09 -1.88 -3.27
N SER A 160 -12.32 -0.72 -3.89
CA SER A 160 -11.28 -0.03 -4.67
C SER A 160 -10.23 0.67 -3.80
N SER A 161 -10.63 1.19 -2.64
CA SER A 161 -9.69 1.71 -1.63
C SER A 161 -8.98 0.59 -0.87
N GLY A 162 -9.65 -0.52 -0.57
CA GLY A 162 -9.07 -1.73 0.03
C GLY A 162 -7.98 -2.39 -0.81
N ARG A 163 -8.02 -2.24 -2.15
CA ARG A 163 -6.97 -2.73 -3.06
C ARG A 163 -5.58 -2.18 -2.75
N TRP A 164 -5.47 -0.93 -2.29
CA TRP A 164 -4.18 -0.32 -1.95
C TRP A 164 -3.71 -0.67 -0.54
N PHE A 165 -4.60 -1.20 0.30
CA PHE A 165 -4.26 -1.66 1.66
C PHE A 165 -3.98 -3.17 1.73
N ASP A 166 -4.23 -3.91 0.64
CA ASP A 166 -3.88 -5.32 0.52
C ASP A 166 -2.44 -5.51 0.01
N ASP A 167 -1.55 -5.89 0.92
CA ASP A 167 -0.12 -6.09 0.65
C ASP A 167 0.15 -7.16 -0.40
N ASN A 168 -0.70 -8.17 -0.53
CA ASN A 168 -0.49 -9.23 -1.52
C ASN A 168 -0.82 -8.74 -2.93
N GLN A 169 -1.82 -7.87 -3.07
CA GLN A 169 -2.14 -7.26 -4.35
C GLN A 169 -1.05 -6.27 -4.79
N LEU A 170 -0.53 -5.46 -3.87
CA LEU A 170 0.58 -4.54 -4.16
C LEU A 170 1.84 -5.30 -4.63
N LYS A 171 2.16 -6.44 -4.01
CA LYS A 171 3.31 -7.29 -4.41
C LYS A 171 3.13 -7.98 -5.76
N ASN A 172 1.90 -8.18 -6.22
CA ASN A 172 1.61 -8.81 -7.49
C ASN A 172 1.46 -7.81 -8.65
N ASP A 173 1.30 -6.50 -8.34
CA ASP A 173 1.17 -5.45 -9.34
C ASP A 173 2.52 -5.03 -9.94
N ILE A 174 2.88 -5.67 -11.05
CA ILE A 174 4.15 -5.45 -11.76
C ILE A 174 4.20 -4.04 -12.39
N GLU A 175 3.08 -3.48 -12.84
CA GLU A 175 3.06 -2.15 -13.46
C GLU A 175 3.36 -1.06 -12.44
N LEU A 176 2.75 -1.17 -11.25
CA LEU A 176 3.03 -0.29 -10.12
C LEU A 176 4.50 -0.36 -9.71
N GLN A 177 5.05 -1.56 -9.61
CA GLN A 177 6.46 -1.79 -9.29
C GLN A 177 7.38 -1.13 -10.33
N GLN A 178 7.15 -1.36 -11.61
CA GLN A 178 7.95 -0.75 -12.67
C GLN A 178 7.86 0.77 -12.66
N SER A 179 6.67 1.32 -12.40
CA SER A 179 6.46 2.77 -12.28
C SER A 179 7.26 3.36 -11.11
N LEU A 180 7.23 2.71 -9.94
CA LEU A 180 8.03 3.10 -8.77
C LEU A 180 9.54 3.06 -9.10
N MET A 181 9.99 2.02 -9.81
CA MET A 181 11.39 1.87 -10.21
C MET A 181 11.86 2.94 -11.20
N ARG A 182 10.97 3.42 -12.07
CA ARG A 182 11.26 4.55 -12.99
C ARG A 182 11.41 5.85 -12.22
N LYS A 183 10.60 6.07 -11.19
CA LYS A 183 10.67 7.25 -10.31
C LYS A 183 11.91 7.24 -9.42
N HIS A 184 12.27 6.09 -8.85
CA HIS A 184 13.40 5.94 -7.93
C HIS A 184 14.59 5.21 -8.57
N ARG A 185 15.54 5.99 -9.13
CA ARG A 185 16.73 5.43 -9.81
C ARG A 185 17.62 4.59 -8.89
N SER A 186 17.84 5.01 -7.64
CA SER A 186 18.66 4.29 -6.65
C SER A 186 18.06 2.92 -6.33
N LEU A 187 16.75 2.87 -6.09
CA LEU A 187 16.02 1.63 -5.88
C LEU A 187 16.14 0.68 -7.07
N HIS A 188 16.08 1.23 -8.29
CA HIS A 188 16.27 0.45 -9.50
C HIS A 188 17.69 -0.13 -9.61
N GLN A 189 18.73 0.63 -9.21
CA GLN A 189 20.11 0.11 -9.16
C GLN A 189 20.22 -1.04 -8.17
N THR A 190 19.73 -0.86 -6.94
CA THR A 190 19.76 -1.90 -5.90
C THR A 190 19.02 -3.15 -6.34
N TYR A 191 17.87 -3.03 -7.01
CA TYR A 191 17.12 -4.19 -7.50
C TYR A 191 17.87 -4.94 -8.59
N VAL A 192 18.41 -4.23 -9.60
CA VAL A 192 19.16 -4.86 -10.70
C VAL A 192 20.39 -5.57 -10.17
N GLU A 193 21.10 -4.94 -9.25
CA GLU A 193 22.29 -5.51 -8.62
C GLU A 193 21.93 -6.71 -7.72
N ALA A 194 20.90 -6.61 -6.89
CA ALA A 194 20.45 -7.71 -6.05
C ALA A 194 19.95 -8.92 -6.88
N ILE A 195 19.28 -8.68 -8.03
CA ILE A 195 18.94 -9.75 -8.97
C ILE A 195 20.19 -10.39 -9.57
N SER A 196 21.18 -9.59 -9.98
CA SER A 196 22.44 -10.11 -10.53
C SER A 196 23.22 -10.95 -9.52
N MET A 197 23.01 -10.67 -8.22
CA MET A 197 23.68 -11.31 -7.11
C MET A 197 22.86 -12.44 -6.46
N LYS A 198 21.70 -12.78 -7.03
CA LYS A 198 20.86 -13.86 -6.49
C LYS A 198 21.59 -15.21 -6.58
N PRO A 199 21.39 -16.13 -5.63
CA PRO A 199 21.82 -17.52 -5.79
C PRO A 199 21.00 -18.22 -6.90
N GLU A 200 21.61 -19.11 -7.69
CA GLU A 200 20.93 -19.83 -8.78
C GLU A 200 19.72 -20.65 -8.31
N SER A 201 19.70 -21.01 -7.02
CA SER A 201 18.63 -21.77 -6.39
C SER A 201 17.31 -21.00 -6.19
N ILE A 202 17.31 -19.66 -6.22
CA ILE A 202 16.07 -18.86 -6.07
C ILE A 202 15.46 -18.51 -7.42
N SER A 203 14.16 -18.73 -7.59
CA SER A 203 13.45 -18.27 -8.78
C SER A 203 13.41 -16.73 -8.81
N GLY A 204 13.43 -16.13 -10.00
CA GLY A 204 13.32 -14.66 -10.11
C GLY A 204 12.03 -14.11 -9.50
N ALA A 205 10.95 -14.90 -9.54
CA ALA A 205 9.67 -14.57 -8.95
C ALA A 205 9.74 -14.58 -7.41
N ALA A 206 10.34 -15.61 -6.79
CA ALA A 206 10.49 -15.67 -5.34
C ALA A 206 11.33 -14.50 -4.82
N PHE A 207 12.45 -14.19 -5.49
CA PHE A 207 13.25 -13.00 -5.15
C PHE A 207 12.44 -11.70 -5.25
N ASN A 208 11.65 -11.53 -6.32
CA ASN A 208 10.82 -10.33 -6.51
C ASN A 208 9.78 -10.19 -5.38
N THR A 209 9.10 -11.27 -5.00
CA THR A 209 8.15 -11.23 -3.86
C THR A 209 8.82 -10.86 -2.55
N GLN A 210 10.02 -11.38 -2.28
CA GLN A 210 10.80 -11.04 -1.08
C GLN A 210 11.26 -9.58 -1.12
N PHE A 211 11.78 -9.11 -2.25
CA PHE A 211 12.24 -7.73 -2.43
C PHE A 211 11.13 -6.69 -2.18
N TRP A 212 9.90 -6.97 -2.65
CA TRP A 212 8.76 -6.09 -2.41
C TRP A 212 8.09 -6.29 -1.06
N SER A 213 8.29 -7.45 -0.41
CA SER A 213 7.77 -7.68 0.94
C SER A 213 8.33 -6.71 1.98
N THR A 214 9.58 -6.27 1.80
CA THR A 214 10.25 -5.31 2.68
C THR A 214 9.85 -3.87 2.37
N ARG A 215 9.22 -3.63 1.21
CA ARG A 215 8.93 -2.30 0.63
C ARG A 215 7.45 -2.07 0.33
N THR A 216 6.56 -2.81 0.99
CA THR A 216 5.11 -2.64 0.82
C THR A 216 4.66 -1.22 1.14
N ASN A 217 5.32 -0.57 2.09
CA ASN A 217 5.12 0.84 2.43
C ASN A 217 5.39 1.79 1.25
N LEU A 218 6.47 1.57 0.48
CA LEU A 218 6.81 2.37 -0.69
C LEU A 218 5.82 2.14 -1.83
N LEU A 219 5.46 0.87 -2.08
CA LEU A 219 4.45 0.52 -3.08
C LEU A 219 3.09 1.13 -2.71
N ARG A 220 2.70 1.09 -1.43
CA ARG A 220 1.46 1.67 -0.93
C ARG A 220 1.47 3.19 -1.08
N ALA A 221 2.54 3.87 -0.66
CA ALA A 221 2.66 5.32 -0.80
C ALA A 221 2.55 5.75 -2.27
N HIS A 222 3.22 5.01 -3.17
CA HIS A 222 3.18 5.29 -4.60
C HIS A 222 1.82 4.97 -5.23
N ALA A 223 1.16 3.90 -4.80
CA ALA A 223 -0.22 3.61 -5.20
C ALA A 223 -1.16 4.74 -4.77
N ILE A 224 -1.04 5.23 -3.54
CA ILE A 224 -1.84 6.36 -3.05
C ILE A 224 -1.54 7.62 -3.87
N GLU A 225 -0.27 7.89 -4.17
CA GLU A 225 0.14 9.07 -4.96
C GLU A 225 -0.43 9.05 -6.39
N ILE A 226 -0.33 7.91 -7.09
CA ILE A 226 -0.89 7.77 -8.46
C ILE A 226 -2.40 7.94 -8.46
N ASN A 227 -3.07 7.43 -7.42
CA ASN A 227 -4.52 7.48 -7.32
C ASN A 227 -5.04 8.77 -6.66
N GLN A 228 -4.16 9.67 -6.24
CA GLN A 228 -4.55 10.95 -5.70
C GLN A 228 -5.07 11.86 -6.82
N THR A 229 -6.39 11.99 -6.91
CA THR A 229 -7.03 12.88 -7.88
C THR A 229 -7.33 14.23 -7.25
N LYS A 230 -7.31 15.30 -8.07
CA LYS A 230 -7.76 16.62 -7.63
C LYS A 230 -9.26 16.56 -7.34
N GLY A 231 -9.68 17.15 -6.22
CA GLY A 231 -11.10 17.25 -5.88
C GLY A 231 -11.93 17.91 -6.98
N ALA A 232 -13.15 17.42 -7.17
CA ALA A 232 -14.08 17.99 -8.15
C ALA A 232 -14.41 19.45 -7.79
N TYR A 233 -14.31 20.35 -8.76
CA TYR A 233 -14.63 21.78 -8.60
C TYR A 233 -15.49 22.26 -9.77
N ASN A 234 -16.21 23.37 -9.63
CA ASN A 234 -17.10 23.89 -10.67
C ASN A 234 -16.32 24.40 -11.91
N VAL A 235 -16.16 23.54 -12.92
CA VAL A 235 -15.36 23.83 -14.13
C VAL A 235 -16.02 24.86 -15.03
N LEU A 236 -17.36 24.84 -15.13
CA LEU A 236 -18.09 25.79 -15.97
C LEU A 236 -17.89 27.24 -15.51
N SER A 237 -17.68 27.48 -14.21
CA SER A 237 -17.39 28.83 -13.69
C SER A 237 -15.96 29.32 -13.98
N THR A 238 -15.00 28.41 -14.09
CA THR A 238 -13.58 28.74 -14.28
C THR A 238 -13.23 28.97 -15.75
N VAL A 239 -13.90 28.28 -16.68
CA VAL A 239 -13.64 28.42 -18.11
C VAL A 239 -14.37 29.66 -18.63
N LYS A 240 -13.67 30.80 -18.66
CA LYS A 240 -14.17 32.02 -19.30
C LYS A 240 -13.61 32.13 -20.72
N PRO A 241 -14.45 32.43 -21.73
CA PRO A 241 -13.96 32.70 -23.06
C PRO A 241 -12.97 33.87 -23.03
N ARG A 242 -11.78 33.69 -23.62
CA ARG A 242 -10.80 34.76 -23.79
C ARG A 242 -10.81 35.19 -25.24
N THR A 243 -10.93 36.49 -25.47
CA THR A 243 -10.77 37.06 -26.80
C THR A 243 -9.28 37.28 -27.04
N VAL A 244 -8.73 36.56 -28.01
CA VAL A 244 -7.35 36.73 -28.48
C VAL A 244 -7.47 37.03 -29.97
N ASP A 245 -6.97 38.20 -30.40
CA ASP A 245 -7.01 38.66 -31.79
C ASP A 245 -8.42 38.84 -32.41
N GLY A 246 -9.40 39.31 -31.63
CA GLY A 246 -10.77 39.53 -32.10
C GLY A 246 -11.59 38.26 -32.32
N GLU A 247 -10.97 37.07 -32.26
CA GLU A 247 -11.63 35.76 -32.27
C GLU A 247 -11.74 35.19 -30.85
N LEU A 248 -12.88 34.56 -30.56
CA LEU A 248 -13.17 33.94 -29.27
C LEU A 248 -12.52 32.55 -29.20
N LYS A 249 -11.32 32.44 -28.64
CA LYS A 249 -10.63 31.15 -28.48
C LYS A 249 -10.80 30.62 -27.06
N LEU A 250 -11.25 29.38 -26.96
CA LEU A 250 -11.43 28.65 -25.71
C LEU A 250 -10.29 27.65 -25.53
N ASN A 251 -9.45 27.88 -24.53
CA ASN A 251 -8.45 26.91 -24.11
C ASN A 251 -9.09 25.97 -23.08
N ILE A 252 -9.47 24.78 -23.50
CA ILE A 252 -10.09 23.76 -22.64
C ILE A 252 -9.16 22.54 -22.62
N THR A 253 -8.81 22.06 -21.43
CA THR A 253 -8.02 20.83 -21.27
C THR A 253 -8.91 19.58 -21.31
N VAL A 254 -8.34 18.43 -21.69
CA VAL A 254 -9.08 17.15 -21.73
C VAL A 254 -9.64 16.79 -20.34
N GLU A 255 -8.89 17.07 -19.28
CA GLU A 255 -9.36 16.89 -17.90
C GLU A 255 -10.58 17.76 -17.58
N GLN A 256 -10.60 19.01 -18.05
CA GLN A 256 -11.75 19.91 -17.89
C GLN A 256 -12.98 19.36 -18.62
N VAL A 257 -12.81 18.82 -19.83
CA VAL A 257 -13.90 18.16 -20.57
C VAL A 257 -14.46 16.96 -19.81
N GLN A 258 -13.60 16.09 -19.28
CA GLN A 258 -14.02 14.94 -18.49
C GLN A 258 -14.77 15.35 -17.22
N MET A 259 -14.30 16.40 -16.54
CA MET A 259 -15.01 16.98 -15.39
C MET A 259 -16.37 17.56 -15.79
N ILE A 260 -16.48 18.25 -16.94
CA ILE A 260 -17.77 18.75 -17.46
C ILE A 260 -18.72 17.59 -17.74
N PHE A 261 -18.25 16.49 -18.33
CA PHE A 261 -19.09 15.31 -18.57
C PHE A 261 -19.51 14.61 -17.28
N ALA A 262 -18.61 14.55 -16.29
CA ALA A 262 -18.94 14.03 -14.98
C ALA A 262 -20.02 14.90 -14.32
N GLN A 263 -19.90 16.24 -14.37
CA GLN A 263 -20.83 17.20 -13.77
C GLN A 263 -22.17 17.32 -14.52
N HIS A 264 -22.14 17.25 -15.85
CA HIS A 264 -23.32 17.45 -16.71
C HIS A 264 -23.44 16.31 -17.74
N PRO A 265 -24.14 15.21 -17.39
CA PRO A 265 -24.33 14.07 -18.29
C PRO A 265 -25.13 14.43 -19.54
N LEU A 266 -25.96 15.46 -19.46
CA LEU A 266 -26.67 16.03 -20.60
C LEU A 266 -25.68 16.57 -21.65
N VAL A 267 -24.61 17.25 -21.23
CA VAL A 267 -23.55 17.72 -22.15
C VAL A 267 -22.83 16.53 -22.80
N LYS A 268 -22.61 15.44 -22.06
CA LYS A 268 -22.03 14.19 -22.61
C LYS A 268 -22.93 13.57 -23.69
N ARG A 269 -24.25 13.56 -23.50
CA ARG A 269 -25.20 13.05 -24.52
C ARG A 269 -25.18 13.93 -25.77
N ILE A 270 -25.26 15.25 -25.60
CA ILE A 270 -25.23 16.20 -26.72
C ILE A 270 -23.90 16.12 -27.46
N TYR A 271 -22.78 15.94 -26.76
CA TYR A 271 -21.47 15.73 -27.36
C TYR A 271 -21.44 14.44 -28.21
N ASN A 272 -21.90 13.30 -27.66
CA ASN A 272 -21.93 12.02 -28.38
C ASN A 272 -22.83 12.03 -29.63
N GLU A 273 -23.91 12.81 -29.63
CA GLU A 273 -24.85 12.89 -30.75
C GLU A 273 -24.36 13.79 -31.90
N ASN A 274 -23.51 14.78 -31.58
CA ASN A 274 -23.15 15.87 -32.47
C ASN A 274 -21.66 15.92 -32.84
N VAL A 275 -20.78 15.27 -32.08
CA VAL A 275 -19.38 15.04 -32.44
C VAL A 275 -19.26 13.58 -32.88
N PRO A 276 -18.83 13.28 -34.12
CA PRO A 276 -17.95 14.07 -35.00
C PRO A 276 -18.61 14.98 -36.06
N LYS A 277 -19.94 15.14 -36.07
CA LYS A 277 -20.63 15.93 -37.12
C LYS A 277 -20.20 17.41 -37.11
N LEU A 278 -19.90 17.95 -35.94
CA LEU A 278 -19.18 19.21 -35.75
C LEU A 278 -17.77 18.93 -35.20
N SER A 279 -16.84 19.84 -35.49
CA SER A 279 -15.51 19.81 -34.86
C SER A 279 -15.62 20.09 -33.37
N GLU A 280 -14.73 19.52 -32.56
CA GLU A 280 -14.74 19.72 -31.10
C GLU A 280 -14.58 21.21 -30.72
N ALA A 281 -13.70 21.94 -31.43
CA ALA A 281 -13.50 23.37 -31.21
C ALA A 281 -14.75 24.20 -31.48
N GLU A 282 -15.50 23.85 -32.54
CA GLU A 282 -16.75 24.52 -32.91
C GLU A 282 -17.90 24.14 -31.98
N PHE A 283 -17.94 22.89 -31.52
CA PHE A 283 -18.90 22.43 -30.52
C PHE A 283 -18.77 23.23 -29.22
N TRP A 284 -17.54 23.35 -28.70
CA TRP A 284 -17.31 24.06 -27.45
C TRP A 284 -17.54 25.57 -27.59
N SER A 285 -17.12 26.21 -28.69
CA SER A 285 -17.38 27.64 -28.90
C SER A 285 -18.88 27.97 -28.92
N ARG A 286 -19.68 27.15 -29.63
CA ARG A 286 -21.14 27.28 -29.65
C ARG A 286 -21.76 26.98 -28.28
N PHE A 287 -21.29 25.94 -27.59
CA PHE A 287 -21.78 25.57 -26.26
C PHE A 287 -21.61 26.71 -25.23
N PHE A 288 -20.42 27.30 -25.10
CA PHE A 288 -20.16 28.36 -24.12
C PHE A 288 -20.86 29.70 -24.44
N LEU A 289 -21.30 29.90 -25.69
CA LEU A 289 -22.13 31.04 -26.08
C LEU A 289 -23.64 30.77 -25.96
N SER A 290 -24.05 29.50 -25.94
CA SER A 290 -25.45 29.09 -25.91
C SER A 290 -26.17 29.46 -24.61
N ARG A 291 -27.50 29.57 -24.68
CA ARG A 291 -28.37 29.73 -23.50
C ARG A 291 -28.28 28.54 -22.56
N LEU A 292 -27.95 27.35 -23.06
CA LEU A 292 -27.77 26.14 -22.25
C LEU A 292 -26.60 26.28 -21.27
N SER A 293 -25.45 26.79 -21.70
CA SER A 293 -24.32 26.97 -20.78
C SER A 293 -24.60 28.05 -19.73
N LYS A 294 -25.27 29.14 -20.11
CA LYS A 294 -25.75 30.18 -19.16
C LYS A 294 -26.73 29.61 -18.14
N LYS A 295 -27.69 28.78 -18.58
CA LYS A 295 -28.61 28.06 -17.70
C LYS A 295 -27.87 27.13 -16.75
N LEU A 296 -26.90 26.35 -17.23
CA LEU A 296 -26.11 25.44 -16.40
C LEU A 296 -25.21 26.17 -15.40
N ARG A 297 -24.77 27.39 -15.73
CA ARG A 297 -24.06 28.30 -14.81
C ARG A 297 -24.97 29.03 -13.82
N GLY A 298 -26.29 29.00 -14.04
CA GLY A 298 -27.25 29.77 -13.27
C GLY A 298 -27.25 31.28 -13.58
N GLU A 299 -26.63 31.70 -14.68
CA GLU A 299 -26.64 33.09 -15.13
C GLU A 299 -28.03 33.50 -15.63
N ARG A 300 -28.38 34.79 -15.48
CA ARG A 300 -29.64 35.33 -15.98
C ARG A 300 -29.66 35.31 -17.50
N ILE A 301 -30.63 34.62 -18.09
CA ILE A 301 -30.83 34.58 -19.54
C ILE A 301 -31.44 35.92 -19.97
N ALA A 302 -30.77 36.64 -20.85
CA ALA A 302 -31.35 37.80 -21.50
C ALA A 302 -32.13 37.36 -22.74
N GLY A 303 -33.27 38.00 -23.04
CA GLY A 303 -34.04 37.73 -24.26
C GLY A 303 -33.24 37.95 -25.55
N ASN A 304 -32.15 38.73 -25.47
CA ASN A 304 -31.22 39.05 -26.56
C ASN A 304 -30.09 38.03 -26.75
N ASP A 305 -30.04 36.94 -25.97
CA ASP A 305 -29.02 35.90 -26.13
C ASP A 305 -29.27 35.11 -27.43
N GLY A 306 -28.23 34.88 -28.22
CA GLY A 306 -28.31 34.07 -29.45
C GLY A 306 -28.91 32.70 -29.17
N GLN A 307 -29.98 32.36 -29.89
CA GLN A 307 -30.60 31.04 -29.83
C GLN A 307 -29.82 30.08 -30.73
N ASP A 308 -29.40 28.95 -30.18
CA ASP A 308 -28.79 27.88 -30.98
C ASP A 308 -29.75 26.71 -31.07
N LEU A 309 -30.16 26.37 -32.29
CA LEU A 309 -31.10 25.28 -32.60
C LEU A 309 -30.60 23.92 -32.09
N LEU A 310 -29.29 23.77 -31.90
CA LEU A 310 -28.68 22.54 -31.41
C LEU A 310 -28.85 22.37 -29.89
N PHE A 311 -28.61 23.42 -29.13
CA PHE A 311 -28.54 23.37 -27.66
C PHE A 311 -29.85 23.76 -26.98
N ASP A 312 -30.70 24.57 -27.62
CA ASP A 312 -31.98 25.02 -27.04
C ASP A 312 -33.10 23.97 -27.09
N LYS A 313 -32.90 22.86 -27.81
CA LYS A 313 -33.84 21.73 -27.85
C LYS A 313 -33.90 20.97 -26.51
N TYR A 314 -32.81 20.98 -25.75
CA TYR A 314 -32.67 20.18 -24.53
C TYR A 314 -33.05 21.02 -23.30
N ASP A 315 -33.94 20.48 -22.47
CA ASP A 315 -34.32 21.13 -21.22
C ASP A 315 -33.34 20.79 -20.09
N VAL A 316 -32.97 21.79 -19.30
CA VAL A 316 -32.06 21.67 -18.15
C VAL A 316 -32.73 20.96 -16.98
N SER A 317 -34.07 20.95 -16.95
CA SER A 317 -34.85 20.30 -15.91
C SER A 317 -34.51 18.81 -15.78
N GLU A 318 -34.20 18.11 -16.87
CA GLU A 318 -33.80 16.70 -16.89
C GLU A 318 -32.54 16.42 -16.06
N ASN A 319 -31.60 17.38 -16.00
CA ASN A 319 -30.38 17.25 -15.21
C ASN A 319 -30.61 17.55 -13.71
N THR A 320 -31.68 18.28 -13.38
CA THR A 320 -31.98 18.73 -12.00
C THR A 320 -33.02 17.84 -11.28
N GLN A 321 -34.01 17.30 -11.99
CA GLN A 321 -35.13 16.57 -11.39
C GLN A 321 -34.72 15.20 -10.82
N GLY A 322 -33.78 14.50 -11.46
CA GLY A 322 -33.35 13.18 -11.01
C GLY A 322 -32.53 13.17 -9.72
N LEU A 323 -31.96 14.31 -9.30
CA LEU A 323 -31.13 14.44 -8.09
C LEU A 323 -31.87 15.10 -6.92
N GLN A 324 -32.77 16.05 -7.17
CA GLN A 324 -33.59 16.67 -6.11
C GLN A 324 -34.36 15.64 -5.25
N SER A 325 -34.69 14.49 -5.83
CA SER A 325 -35.32 13.37 -5.12
C SER A 325 -34.43 12.74 -4.05
N LYS A 326 -33.10 12.84 -4.14
CA LYS A 326 -32.17 12.28 -3.14
C LYS A 326 -32.03 13.17 -1.92
N ILE A 327 -32.01 14.49 -2.09
CA ILE A 327 -32.03 15.45 -0.97
C ILE A 327 -33.35 15.34 -0.21
N MET A 328 -34.48 15.23 -0.92
CA MET A 328 -35.78 15.02 -0.27
C MET A 328 -35.91 13.62 0.37
N ALA A 329 -35.07 12.65 -0.03
CA ALA A 329 -35.01 11.35 0.60
C ALA A 329 -34.09 11.33 1.83
N GLN A 330 -33.20 12.32 1.99
CA GLN A 330 -32.46 12.51 3.24
C GLN A 330 -33.43 13.11 4.26
N SER A 331 -33.74 12.33 5.30
CA SER A 331 -34.60 12.76 6.40
C SER A 331 -33.87 13.84 7.18
N ILE A 332 -34.12 15.11 6.85
CA ILE A 332 -33.66 16.24 7.67
C ILE A 332 -34.38 16.14 9.01
N PRO A 333 -33.67 16.08 10.16
CA PRO A 333 -34.31 16.07 11.46
C PRO A 333 -35.23 17.28 11.61
N HIS A 334 -36.51 17.03 11.89
CA HIS A 334 -37.54 18.07 12.01
C HIS A 334 -37.49 18.82 13.36
N ILE A 335 -36.32 18.89 13.99
CA ILE A 335 -36.10 19.45 15.33
C ILE A 335 -36.31 20.97 15.31
N ILE A 336 -35.96 21.63 14.20
CA ILE A 336 -36.19 23.07 14.00
C ILE A 336 -36.94 23.23 12.68
N ASP A 337 -38.26 23.01 12.71
CA ASP A 337 -39.11 23.34 11.57
C ASP A 337 -39.53 24.81 11.61
N LEU A 338 -38.91 25.62 10.75
CA LEU A 338 -39.25 27.02 10.56
C LEU A 338 -40.54 27.19 9.75
N GLU A 339 -40.93 26.22 8.92
CA GLU A 339 -42.15 26.27 8.10
C GLU A 339 -43.39 26.08 8.98
N ALA A 340 -43.41 25.07 9.88
CA ALA A 340 -44.47 24.94 10.88
C ALA A 340 -44.59 26.17 11.81
N ASN A 341 -43.49 26.89 12.05
CA ASN A 341 -43.52 28.15 12.80
C ASN A 341 -44.13 29.31 12.00
N GLU A 342 -44.08 29.30 10.66
CA GLU A 342 -44.70 30.31 9.78
C GLU A 342 -46.24 30.29 9.93
N GLU A 343 -46.84 29.11 10.15
CA GLU A 343 -48.27 28.95 10.46
C GLU A 343 -48.65 29.53 11.83
N ASN A 344 -47.81 29.33 12.86
CA ASN A 344 -48.09 29.74 14.23
C ASN A 344 -47.84 31.24 14.51
N GLN A 345 -46.75 31.82 13.97
CA GLN A 345 -46.39 33.22 14.22
C GLN A 345 -46.89 34.19 13.13
N GLY A 346 -47.57 33.68 12.12
CA GLY A 346 -48.36 34.48 11.21
C GLY A 346 -47.52 35.15 10.12
N GLY A 347 -47.03 34.35 9.18
CA GLY A 347 -46.67 34.83 7.83
C GLY A 347 -47.82 35.59 7.14
N PHE A 348 -49.05 35.48 7.65
CA PHE A 348 -50.24 36.22 7.20
C PHE A 348 -50.59 37.48 8.03
N ARG A 349 -50.01 37.67 9.23
CA ARG A 349 -50.37 38.82 10.12
C ARG A 349 -49.69 40.11 9.68
N SER A 350 -48.52 40.02 9.07
CA SER A 350 -47.89 41.10 8.30
C SER A 350 -48.14 40.81 6.83
N GLY A 351 -49.19 41.38 6.22
CA GLY A 351 -49.64 41.13 4.84
C GLY A 351 -48.67 41.50 3.71
N ASN A 352 -47.38 41.57 3.98
CA ASN A 352 -46.33 41.77 3.00
C ASN A 352 -45.99 40.43 2.35
N ALA A 353 -46.39 40.26 1.09
CA ALA A 353 -45.92 39.13 0.31
C ALA A 353 -44.38 39.16 0.21
N LYS A 354 -43.74 37.99 0.27
CA LYS A 354 -42.27 37.82 0.14
C LYS A 354 -41.75 38.68 -1.03
N ASP A 355 -40.58 39.30 -0.87
CA ASP A 355 -40.01 40.21 -1.88
C ASP A 355 -39.94 39.55 -3.27
N VAL A 356 -39.98 40.35 -4.33
CA VAL A 356 -39.99 39.91 -5.73
C VAL A 356 -38.82 38.96 -6.05
N GLU A 357 -37.68 39.13 -5.38
CA GLU A 357 -36.49 38.29 -5.51
C GLU A 357 -36.57 37.01 -4.67
N MET A 358 -37.35 37.01 -3.58
CA MET A 358 -37.58 35.85 -2.70
C MET A 358 -38.67 34.90 -3.24
N ARG A 359 -39.28 35.22 -4.38
CA ARG A 359 -40.26 34.35 -5.04
C ARG A 359 -39.58 33.50 -6.12
N PRO A 360 -39.88 32.19 -6.21
CA PRO A 360 -39.35 31.34 -7.27
C PRO A 360 -39.69 31.91 -8.66
N ARG A 361 -38.68 32.33 -9.42
CA ARG A 361 -38.84 32.79 -10.81
C ARG A 361 -38.31 31.74 -11.77
N ALA A 362 -39.00 31.52 -12.88
CA ALA A 362 -38.52 30.66 -13.96
C ALA A 362 -37.22 31.18 -14.61
N ASN A 363 -36.98 32.50 -14.55
CA ASN A 363 -35.87 33.18 -15.22
C ASN A 363 -34.57 33.21 -14.41
N ILE A 364 -34.57 32.71 -13.17
CA ILE A 364 -33.39 32.68 -12.29
C ILE A 364 -33.29 31.29 -11.64
N PRO A 365 -32.83 30.27 -12.38
CA PRO A 365 -32.66 28.93 -11.84
C PRO A 365 -31.40 28.78 -10.96
N ILE A 366 -30.69 29.88 -10.67
CA ILE A 366 -29.34 29.89 -10.06
C ILE A 366 -29.24 29.01 -8.82
N VAL A 367 -30.24 29.09 -7.93
CA VAL A 367 -30.26 28.33 -6.68
C VAL A 367 -30.43 26.84 -6.94
N LYS A 368 -31.34 26.46 -7.85
CA LYS A 368 -31.58 25.05 -8.20
C LYS A 368 -30.35 24.43 -8.87
N THR A 369 -29.70 25.18 -9.75
CA THR A 369 -28.51 24.71 -10.47
C THR A 369 -27.29 24.61 -9.55
N LEU A 370 -27.08 25.59 -8.67
CA LEU A 370 -25.98 25.57 -7.70
C LEU A 370 -26.17 24.45 -6.68
N ASN A 371 -27.37 24.27 -6.14
CA ASN A 371 -27.66 23.20 -5.19
C ASN A 371 -27.45 21.83 -5.83
N SER A 372 -28.00 21.61 -7.03
CA SER A 372 -27.78 20.36 -7.79
C SER A 372 -26.30 20.10 -8.09
N LEU A 373 -25.53 21.15 -8.39
CA LEU A 373 -24.09 21.02 -8.63
C LEU A 373 -23.32 20.72 -7.34
N SER A 374 -23.65 21.40 -6.25
CA SER A 374 -23.01 21.19 -4.94
C SER A 374 -23.25 19.78 -4.43
N GLU A 375 -24.48 19.28 -4.53
CA GLU A 375 -24.85 17.89 -4.20
C GLU A 375 -24.01 16.92 -5.02
N LYS A 376 -23.84 17.18 -6.31
CA LYS A 376 -23.07 16.31 -7.18
C LYS A 376 -21.58 16.29 -6.88
N ILE A 377 -21.02 17.43 -6.48
CA ILE A 377 -19.62 17.51 -6.02
C ILE A 377 -19.47 16.74 -4.70
N MET A 378 -20.42 16.88 -3.78
CA MET A 378 -20.42 16.20 -2.48
C MET A 378 -20.74 14.70 -2.57
N ALA A 379 -21.53 14.26 -3.54
CA ALA A 379 -21.87 12.85 -3.74
C ALA A 379 -20.65 11.97 -4.07
N ASN A 380 -19.58 12.57 -4.59
CA ASN A 380 -18.32 11.87 -4.85
C ASN A 380 -17.39 11.85 -3.63
N VAL A 381 -17.69 12.62 -2.58
CA VAL A 381 -16.95 12.64 -1.34
C VAL A 381 -17.57 11.60 -0.40
N SER A 382 -16.75 10.72 0.15
CA SER A 382 -17.20 9.78 1.18
C SER A 382 -17.75 10.57 2.38
N PRO A 383 -18.99 10.29 2.84
CA PRO A 383 -19.52 10.92 4.06
C PRO A 383 -18.53 10.68 5.20
N SER A 384 -18.09 11.76 5.85
CA SER A 384 -17.22 11.64 7.03
C SER A 384 -18.01 11.13 8.23
N ASP A 385 -19.31 11.40 8.24
CA ASP A 385 -20.25 10.94 9.24
C ASP A 385 -21.04 9.76 8.66
N SER A 386 -20.78 8.58 9.19
CA SER A 386 -21.66 7.43 9.00
C SER A 386 -22.94 7.71 9.79
N HIS A 387 -23.96 8.26 9.13
CA HIS A 387 -25.32 8.23 9.69
C HIS A 387 -25.70 6.76 9.84
N ASP A 388 -25.63 6.26 11.07
CA ASP A 388 -26.30 5.02 11.45
C ASP A 388 -27.79 5.34 11.39
N ASP A 389 -28.61 4.49 10.77
CA ASP A 389 -30.06 4.71 10.55
C ASP A 389 -30.88 4.88 11.85
N GLY A 390 -30.24 4.94 13.02
CA GLY A 390 -30.81 5.34 14.28
C GLY A 390 -30.89 6.86 14.41
N ALA A 391 -31.83 7.49 13.71
CA ALA A 391 -32.09 8.94 13.74
C ALA A 391 -32.19 9.53 15.16
N ASP A 392 -32.58 8.75 16.18
CA ASP A 392 -32.59 9.19 17.57
C ASP A 392 -31.19 9.36 18.15
N ARG A 393 -30.23 8.50 17.82
CA ARG A 393 -28.91 8.45 18.47
C ARG A 393 -28.03 9.64 18.08
N ASP A 394 -28.10 10.06 16.83
CA ASP A 394 -27.39 11.23 16.32
C ASP A 394 -27.99 12.53 16.91
N ASN A 395 -29.31 12.61 17.03
CA ASN A 395 -29.98 13.73 17.70
C ASN A 395 -29.57 13.85 19.18
N TRP A 396 -29.46 12.73 19.91
CA TRP A 396 -28.97 12.73 21.30
C TRP A 396 -27.48 13.10 21.39
N ALA A 397 -26.67 12.76 20.38
CA ALA A 397 -25.27 13.16 20.32
C ALA A 397 -25.09 14.68 20.12
N GLU A 398 -25.99 15.32 19.36
CA GLU A 398 -26.04 16.79 19.20
C GLU A 398 -26.49 17.50 20.48
N LEU A 399 -27.44 16.91 21.22
CA LEU A 399 -27.89 17.42 22.52
C LEU A 399 -26.86 17.24 23.65
N ALA A 400 -25.89 16.33 23.47
CA ALA A 400 -24.85 16.08 24.46
C ALA A 400 -23.80 17.20 24.48
N LEU A 401 -24.00 18.17 25.39
CA LEU A 401 -23.07 19.27 25.65
C LEU A 401 -21.69 18.75 26.07
N ARG A 402 -20.64 19.26 25.42
CA ARG A 402 -19.25 18.82 25.65
C ARG A 402 -18.82 18.91 27.12
N ASP A 403 -19.35 19.88 27.86
CA ASP A 403 -18.99 20.16 29.26
C ASP A 403 -19.75 19.29 30.28
N LEU A 404 -20.87 18.68 29.87
CA LEU A 404 -21.68 17.77 30.70
C LEU A 404 -21.41 16.29 30.40
N ARG A 405 -20.55 15.99 29.42
CA ARG A 405 -20.10 14.62 29.18
C ARG A 405 -19.22 14.21 30.35
N ASP A 406 -19.43 13.00 30.87
CA ASP A 406 -18.46 12.38 31.76
C ASP A 406 -17.08 12.44 31.09
N ASP A 407 -16.03 12.70 31.87
CA ASP A 407 -14.65 12.61 31.37
C ASP A 407 -14.52 11.27 30.66
N ALA A 408 -14.27 11.31 29.34
CA ALA A 408 -14.17 10.11 28.52
C ALA A 408 -13.22 9.16 29.23
N ALA A 409 -13.71 7.95 29.58
CA ALA A 409 -12.96 7.02 30.40
C ALA A 409 -11.58 6.82 29.76
N ASP A 410 -10.56 7.44 30.37
CA ASP A 410 -9.20 7.38 29.90
C ASP A 410 -8.83 5.90 29.89
N GLN A 411 -8.70 5.32 28.69
CA GLN A 411 -8.28 3.92 28.49
C GLN A 411 -6.78 3.78 28.77
N ARG A 412 -6.32 4.36 29.88
CA ARG A 412 -4.97 4.21 30.39
C ARG A 412 -4.91 2.83 31.02
N ILE A 413 -4.15 1.94 30.38
CA ILE A 413 -3.77 0.67 30.97
C ILE A 413 -2.88 1.00 32.17
N MET A 414 -3.45 0.99 33.38
CA MET A 414 -2.71 1.21 34.62
C MET A 414 -1.72 0.05 34.82
N LEU A 415 -0.46 0.26 34.45
CA LEU A 415 0.59 -0.72 34.62
C LEU A 415 1.01 -0.77 36.09
N ASN A 416 0.49 -1.76 36.83
CA ASN A 416 0.94 -2.02 38.20
C ASN A 416 2.22 -2.88 38.18
N VAL A 417 3.38 -2.23 38.23
CA VAL A 417 4.70 -2.89 38.23
C VAL A 417 4.95 -3.54 39.60
N LYS A 418 4.87 -4.87 39.67
CA LYS A 418 5.07 -5.63 40.92
C LYS A 418 6.51 -5.67 41.43
N GLU A 419 7.51 -5.48 40.56
CA GLU A 419 8.92 -5.66 40.90
C GLU A 419 9.78 -4.42 40.57
N GLN A 420 9.42 -3.27 41.15
CA GLN A 420 10.16 -2.01 40.95
C GLN A 420 11.65 -2.12 41.28
N ASN A 421 12.00 -2.91 42.29
CA ASN A 421 13.40 -3.09 42.71
C ASN A 421 14.27 -3.76 41.62
N LYS A 422 13.70 -4.65 40.80
CA LYS A 422 14.42 -5.27 39.66
C LYS A 422 14.61 -4.31 38.49
N PHE A 423 13.76 -3.29 38.38
CA PHE A 423 13.87 -2.24 37.39
C PHE A 423 14.99 -1.24 37.74
N PHE A 424 15.20 -0.96 39.03
CA PHE A 424 16.26 -0.06 39.51
C PHE A 424 17.63 -0.73 39.67
N SER A 425 17.69 -2.06 39.83
CA SER A 425 18.95 -2.80 39.63
C SER A 425 19.24 -2.83 38.13
N LYS A 426 20.23 -2.04 37.68
CA LYS A 426 20.67 -2.05 36.28
C LYS A 426 20.84 -3.50 35.80
N GLN A 427 20.29 -3.80 34.63
CA GLN A 427 20.45 -5.06 33.88
C GLN A 427 21.89 -5.25 33.35
N GLU A 428 22.91 -4.77 34.06
CA GLU A 428 24.30 -5.13 33.76
C GLU A 428 24.51 -6.57 34.26
N ALA A 429 24.51 -7.53 33.34
CA ALA A 429 24.79 -8.94 33.64
C ALA A 429 26.18 -9.15 34.26
N ALA A 430 27.07 -8.16 34.12
CA ALA A 430 28.35 -8.07 34.81
C ALA A 430 28.30 -6.87 35.77
N PRO A 431 28.40 -7.08 37.09
CA PRO A 431 28.58 -5.97 38.02
C PRO A 431 29.82 -5.16 37.58
N SER A 432 29.70 -3.84 37.44
CA SER A 432 30.86 -2.97 37.19
C SER A 432 32.02 -3.36 38.14
N MET A 433 33.28 -3.29 37.67
CA MET A 433 34.44 -3.68 38.50
C MET A 433 34.42 -3.00 39.88
N ASN A 434 33.92 -1.76 39.94
CA ASN A 434 33.70 -1.01 41.17
C ASN A 434 32.68 -1.66 42.10
N SER A 435 31.55 -2.16 41.57
CA SER A 435 30.55 -2.87 42.39
C SER A 435 31.08 -4.19 42.97
N HIS A 436 31.93 -4.92 42.25
CA HIS A 436 32.64 -6.07 42.82
C HIS A 436 33.62 -5.67 43.93
N ILE A 437 34.34 -4.57 43.74
CA ILE A 437 35.25 -4.00 44.75
C ILE A 437 34.46 -3.53 45.98
N PHE A 438 33.31 -2.88 45.81
CA PHE A 438 32.46 -2.40 46.90
C PHE A 438 31.75 -3.56 47.63
N ALA A 439 31.39 -4.63 46.93
CA ALA A 439 30.83 -5.83 47.54
C ALA A 439 31.87 -6.58 48.41
N ALA A 440 33.15 -6.52 48.04
CA ALA A 440 34.24 -7.12 48.82
C ALA A 440 34.65 -6.27 50.04
N GLN A 441 34.36 -4.96 50.04
CA GLN A 441 34.72 -4.06 51.12
C GLN A 441 33.73 -4.13 52.29
N LYS A 442 34.25 -4.26 53.52
CA LYS A 442 33.43 -4.20 54.73
C LYS A 442 33.10 -2.74 55.07
N PRO A 443 31.82 -2.33 55.13
CA PRO A 443 31.43 -0.94 55.34
C PRO A 443 32.00 -0.33 56.63
N ARG A 444 32.14 -1.13 57.69
CA ARG A 444 32.66 -0.67 58.99
C ARG A 444 34.13 -0.29 58.93
N GLU A 445 34.94 -1.02 58.18
CA GLU A 445 36.38 -0.74 58.03
C GLU A 445 36.60 0.50 57.15
N VAL A 446 35.79 0.67 56.11
CA VAL A 446 35.82 1.88 55.26
C VAL A 446 35.41 3.11 56.06
N LEU A 447 34.33 3.04 56.84
CA LEU A 447 33.89 4.13 57.70
C LEU A 447 34.92 4.47 58.79
N ALA A 448 35.60 3.47 59.36
CA ALA A 448 36.69 3.70 60.31
C ALA A 448 37.87 4.42 59.63
N LYS A 449 38.31 3.96 58.46
CA LYS A 449 39.37 4.62 57.68
C LYS A 449 39.00 6.06 57.29
N VAL A 450 37.77 6.30 56.83
CA VAL A 450 37.28 7.65 56.51
C VAL A 450 37.23 8.53 57.76
N GLY A 451 36.76 7.98 58.89
CA GLY A 451 36.72 8.68 60.16
C GLY A 451 38.11 9.01 60.70
N ASP A 452 39.08 8.12 60.53
CA ASP A 452 40.47 8.33 60.95
C ASP A 452 41.18 9.35 60.04
N SER A 453 40.96 9.29 58.72
CA SER A 453 41.44 10.32 57.79
C SER A 453 40.84 11.70 58.10
N LEU A 454 39.54 11.77 58.39
CA LEU A 454 38.86 13.01 58.76
C LEU A 454 39.35 13.58 60.10
N LYS A 455 39.69 12.70 61.06
CA LYS A 455 40.32 13.10 62.32
C LYS A 455 41.76 13.59 62.12
N GLY A 456 42.52 12.97 61.21
CA GLY A 456 43.83 13.44 60.79
C GLY A 456 43.78 14.88 60.26
N PHE A 457 42.77 15.20 59.43
CA PHE A 457 42.51 16.57 58.97
C PHE A 457 42.19 17.57 60.10
N GLY A 458 41.66 17.11 61.23
CA GLY A 458 41.33 17.95 62.38
C GLY A 458 42.50 18.23 63.33
N GLN A 459 43.56 17.41 63.31
CA GLN A 459 44.71 17.56 64.21
C GLN A 459 45.83 18.45 63.64
N ASP A 460 45.98 18.51 62.32
CA ASP A 460 46.96 19.38 61.63
C ASP A 460 46.45 20.83 61.52
N SER A 461 46.32 21.49 62.67
CA SER A 461 45.80 22.86 62.81
C SER A 461 46.84 23.98 62.57
N SER A 462 48.10 23.66 62.26
CA SER A 462 49.15 24.66 61.99
C SER A 462 49.33 25.02 60.51
N GLY A 463 48.77 24.24 59.59
CA GLY A 463 48.71 24.53 58.16
C GLY A 463 47.30 24.25 57.65
N GLY A 464 46.38 25.18 57.94
CA GLY A 464 44.93 24.98 57.82
C GLY A 464 44.51 24.15 56.61
N ALA A 465 43.69 23.12 56.86
CA ALA A 465 42.99 22.23 55.93
C ALA A 465 43.12 22.59 54.44
N SER A 466 44.30 22.36 53.88
CA SER A 466 44.58 22.56 52.47
C SER A 466 44.05 21.34 51.72
N LEU A 467 42.83 21.44 51.20
CA LEU A 467 42.27 20.46 50.26
C LEU A 467 43.25 20.23 49.08
N GLN A 468 44.04 21.25 48.70
CA GLN A 468 45.11 21.14 47.71
C GLN A 468 46.23 20.15 48.09
N ALA A 469 46.66 20.11 49.36
CA ALA A 469 47.68 19.15 49.82
C ALA A 469 47.12 17.72 49.87
N ALA A 470 45.84 17.57 50.23
CA ALA A 470 45.14 16.28 50.21
C ALA A 470 44.91 15.72 48.79
N ILE A 471 44.76 16.62 47.82
CA ILE A 471 44.67 16.27 46.39
C ILE A 471 46.07 16.01 45.79
N ALA A 472 47.15 16.20 46.56
CA ALA A 472 48.54 16.07 46.10
C ALA A 472 48.76 16.79 44.77
N PHE A 473 48.24 18.02 44.66
CA PHE A 473 48.49 18.88 43.50
C PHE A 473 49.95 19.36 43.56
N GLU A 474 50.87 18.54 43.06
CA GLU A 474 52.27 18.93 42.86
C GLU A 474 52.36 19.87 41.65
N ASP A 475 52.45 21.17 41.91
CA ASP A 475 52.64 22.22 40.88
C ASP A 475 54.11 22.27 40.39
N GLU A 476 55.04 21.67 41.15
CA GLU A 476 56.49 21.85 41.03
C GLU A 476 57.22 20.55 40.66
N THR A 477 56.89 19.91 39.53
CA THR A 477 57.79 18.93 38.92
C THR A 477 57.59 18.89 37.40
N ASP A 478 58.37 19.71 36.70
CA ASP A 478 58.48 19.73 35.22
C ASP A 478 59.53 18.71 34.72
N SER A 479 59.74 17.62 35.46
CA SER A 479 60.76 16.63 35.12
C SER A 479 60.09 15.34 34.63
N ASP A 480 60.12 15.15 33.32
CA ASP A 480 59.78 13.90 32.61
C ASP A 480 60.79 12.74 32.91
N ASP A 481 61.72 12.90 33.86
CA ASP A 481 62.86 12.00 34.10
C ASP A 481 62.93 11.41 35.53
N GLU A 482 61.82 10.89 36.07
CA GLU A 482 61.91 9.96 37.21
C GLU A 482 61.39 8.56 36.85
N GLU A 483 62.34 7.63 36.78
CA GLU A 483 62.26 6.19 36.51
C GLU A 483 61.55 5.39 37.63
N GLY A 484 60.51 5.96 38.24
CA GLY A 484 59.70 5.35 39.28
C GLY A 484 58.23 5.32 38.87
N HIS A 485 57.66 4.13 38.69
CA HIS A 485 56.22 3.91 38.51
C HIS A 485 55.43 4.42 39.75
N LYS A 486 55.18 5.72 39.85
CA LYS A 486 54.19 6.27 40.78
C LYS A 486 52.79 5.94 40.24
N PRO A 487 51.90 5.34 41.04
CA PRO A 487 50.55 5.02 40.59
C PRO A 487 49.81 6.31 40.20
N MET A 488 49.16 6.30 39.03
CA MET A 488 48.40 7.44 38.51
C MET A 488 47.26 7.77 39.48
N GLN A 489 47.40 8.88 40.21
CA GLN A 489 46.46 9.31 41.25
C GLN A 489 45.56 10.42 40.71
N VAL A 490 44.28 10.38 41.09
CA VAL A 490 43.25 11.33 40.63
C VAL A 490 43.63 12.75 41.07
N GLY A 491 43.86 13.64 40.10
CA GLY A 491 44.28 15.03 40.34
C GLY A 491 45.72 15.35 39.92
N SER A 492 46.54 14.35 39.57
CA SER A 492 47.89 14.60 39.06
C SER A 492 47.89 15.25 37.66
N ARG A 493 48.93 16.03 37.34
CA ARG A 493 49.09 16.65 36.01
C ARG A 493 49.14 15.62 34.87
N SER A 494 49.65 14.40 35.12
CA SER A 494 49.61 13.30 34.16
C SER A 494 48.19 12.78 33.91
N ALA A 495 47.38 12.62 34.97
CA ALA A 495 45.98 12.26 34.84
C ALA A 495 45.17 13.37 34.13
N ILE A 496 45.47 14.65 34.40
CA ILE A 496 44.87 15.79 33.71
C ILE A 496 45.24 15.80 32.22
N LYS A 497 46.52 15.55 31.86
CA LYS A 497 46.95 15.45 30.46
C LYS A 497 46.25 14.31 29.71
N VAL A 498 46.09 13.14 30.35
CA VAL A 498 45.39 11.99 29.76
C VAL A 498 43.90 12.31 29.59
N ALA A 499 43.26 12.89 30.60
CA ALA A 499 41.87 13.32 30.53
C ALA A 499 41.66 14.42 29.48
N GLU A 500 42.58 15.39 29.36
CA GLU A 500 42.56 16.43 28.34
C GLU A 500 42.68 15.83 26.94
N GLN A 501 43.59 14.87 26.74
CA GLN A 501 43.69 14.14 25.48
C GLN A 501 42.40 13.35 25.17
N GLU A 502 41.81 12.69 26.17
CA GLU A 502 40.55 11.96 26.01
C GLU A 502 39.39 12.91 25.64
N ILE A 503 39.29 14.07 26.30
CA ILE A 503 38.29 15.11 26.00
C ILE A 503 38.52 15.66 24.59
N LEU A 504 39.76 16.01 24.22
CA LEU A 504 40.07 16.51 22.88
C LEU A 504 39.77 15.47 21.81
N ASN A 505 40.09 14.20 22.04
CA ASN A 505 39.75 13.10 21.14
C ASN A 505 38.23 12.91 21.04
N GLY A 506 37.51 12.98 22.16
CA GLY A 506 36.05 12.92 22.19
C GLY A 506 35.38 14.08 21.45
N VAL A 507 35.88 15.31 21.63
CA VAL A 507 35.41 16.51 20.91
C VAL A 507 35.71 16.40 19.42
N LEU A 508 36.90 15.92 19.04
CA LEU A 508 37.25 15.66 17.64
C LEU A 508 36.33 14.60 17.02
N GLN A 509 36.05 13.52 17.74
CA GLN A 509 35.13 12.46 17.30
C GLN A 509 33.70 12.98 17.15
N GLN A 510 33.19 13.74 18.12
CA GLN A 510 31.85 14.32 18.06
C GLN A 510 31.73 15.32 16.91
N ARG A 511 32.75 16.16 16.71
CA ARG A 511 32.81 17.11 15.59
C ARG A 511 32.84 16.37 14.25
N ALA A 512 33.61 15.29 14.14
CA ALA A 512 33.66 14.46 12.94
C ALA A 512 32.32 13.78 12.66
N GLN A 513 31.60 13.32 13.69
CA GLN A 513 30.26 12.75 13.53
C GLN A 513 29.22 13.78 13.10
N GLN A 514 29.27 14.99 13.65
CA GLN A 514 28.28 16.03 13.36
C GLN A 514 28.49 16.74 12.02
N PHE A 515 29.75 17.00 11.65
CA PHE A 515 30.08 17.85 10.50
C PHE A 515 30.84 17.11 9.39
N GLY A 516 31.22 15.85 9.60
CA GLY A 516 32.12 15.13 8.69
C GLY A 516 33.52 15.74 8.67
N HIS A 517 34.46 15.06 8.01
CA HIS A 517 35.72 15.71 7.62
C HIS A 517 35.49 16.53 6.34
N SER A 518 36.20 17.64 6.16
CA SER A 518 36.00 18.53 5.01
C SER A 518 36.25 17.87 3.63
N GLY A 519 36.89 16.69 3.59
CA GLY A 519 37.08 15.87 2.39
C GLY A 519 36.14 14.66 2.27
N ASP A 520 35.27 14.42 3.26
CA ASP A 520 34.42 13.22 3.34
C ASP A 520 33.22 13.30 2.37
N ALA A 521 32.81 14.52 2.01
CA ALA A 521 31.72 14.76 1.06
C ALA A 521 32.08 14.39 -0.39
N THR A 522 33.36 14.43 -0.76
CA THR A 522 33.83 14.17 -2.13
C THR A 522 34.66 12.90 -2.25
N THR A 523 35.36 12.50 -1.17
CA THR A 523 36.15 11.27 -1.10
C THR A 523 36.03 10.65 0.30
N PRO A 524 35.01 9.82 0.57
CA PRO A 524 34.82 9.23 1.88
C PRO A 524 36.04 8.38 2.24
N MET A 525 36.68 8.68 3.38
CA MET A 525 37.97 8.08 3.81
C MET A 525 39.09 8.06 2.74
N GLY A 526 39.05 8.97 1.76
CA GLY A 526 40.02 9.01 0.65
C GLY A 526 39.75 7.99 -0.46
N LEU A 527 38.56 7.40 -0.53
CA LEU A 527 38.16 6.50 -1.61
C LEU A 527 37.74 7.28 -2.88
N PRO A 528 38.09 6.76 -4.08
CA PRO A 528 37.56 7.29 -5.34
C PRO A 528 36.03 7.20 -5.41
N GLN A 529 35.39 8.13 -6.12
CA GLN A 529 33.92 8.17 -6.25
C GLN A 529 33.33 6.86 -6.83
N SER A 530 33.99 6.24 -7.81
CA SER A 530 33.58 4.96 -8.39
C SER A 530 33.51 3.83 -7.35
N ILE A 531 34.50 3.77 -6.45
CA ILE A 531 34.57 2.77 -5.39
C ILE A 531 33.56 3.11 -4.29
N ALA A 532 33.39 4.38 -3.95
CA ALA A 532 32.40 4.81 -2.97
C ALA A 532 30.97 4.46 -3.42
N GLU A 533 30.63 4.69 -4.68
CA GLU A 533 29.34 4.28 -5.27
C GLU A 533 29.18 2.76 -5.25
N LYS A 534 30.21 2.00 -5.63
CA LYS A 534 30.22 0.53 -5.50
C LYS A 534 30.04 0.07 -4.05
N CYS A 535 30.68 0.74 -3.08
CA CYS A 535 30.52 0.41 -1.66
C CYS A 535 29.10 0.72 -1.17
N ALA A 536 28.50 1.84 -1.58
CA ALA A 536 27.12 2.18 -1.23
C ALA A 536 26.12 1.15 -1.81
N LEU A 537 26.38 0.69 -3.03
CA LEU A 537 25.62 -0.33 -3.72
C LEU A 537 25.76 -1.72 -3.06
N THR A 538 26.99 -2.16 -2.75
CA THR A 538 27.20 -3.42 -2.03
C THR A 538 26.67 -3.38 -0.60
N HIS A 539 26.73 -2.23 0.06
CA HIS A 539 26.10 -2.01 1.35
C HIS A 539 24.58 -2.16 1.27
N ALA A 540 23.94 -1.45 0.34
CA ALA A 540 22.50 -1.53 0.13
C ALA A 540 22.07 -2.98 -0.15
N THR A 541 22.71 -3.67 -1.09
CA THR A 541 22.35 -5.05 -1.42
C THR A 541 22.63 -6.04 -0.28
N SER A 542 23.71 -5.88 0.48
CA SER A 542 24.02 -6.75 1.63
C SER A 542 23.00 -6.58 2.76
N ILE A 543 22.56 -5.34 3.01
CA ILE A 543 21.50 -5.07 3.99
C ILE A 543 20.16 -5.66 3.53
N GLU A 544 19.85 -5.65 2.24
CA GLU A 544 18.65 -6.30 1.74
C GLU A 544 18.63 -7.80 2.02
N PHE A 545 19.74 -8.49 1.73
CA PHE A 545 19.86 -9.91 2.06
C PHE A 545 19.78 -10.16 3.57
N LEU A 546 20.35 -9.25 4.37
CA LEU A 546 20.26 -9.33 5.83
C LEU A 546 18.82 -9.13 6.33
N HIS A 547 18.08 -8.20 5.76
CA HIS A 547 16.67 -7.97 6.09
C HIS A 547 15.81 -9.17 5.68
N GLN A 548 16.02 -9.71 4.48
CA GLN A 548 15.37 -10.94 4.03
C GLN A 548 15.69 -12.12 4.96
N PHE A 549 16.94 -12.24 5.40
CA PHE A 549 17.36 -13.25 6.36
C PHE A 549 16.62 -13.10 7.69
N TRP A 550 16.61 -11.92 8.33
CA TRP A 550 15.95 -11.75 9.63
C TRP A 550 14.43 -11.89 9.57
N THR A 551 13.80 -11.42 8.50
CA THR A 551 12.35 -11.59 8.31
C THR A 551 11.97 -13.05 8.10
N ALA A 552 12.85 -13.88 7.53
CA ALA A 552 12.65 -15.32 7.45
C ALA A 552 12.98 -16.00 8.80
N PHE A 553 14.11 -15.65 9.40
CA PHE A 553 14.66 -16.33 10.58
C PHE A 553 13.77 -16.15 11.81
N LEU A 554 13.13 -14.98 11.95
CA LEU A 554 12.25 -14.65 13.06
C LEU A 554 10.76 -14.91 12.77
N SER A 555 10.41 -15.44 11.59
CA SER A 555 9.00 -15.65 11.22
C SER A 555 8.33 -16.80 11.98
N GLY A 556 9.10 -17.81 12.39
CA GLY A 556 8.56 -19.02 13.04
C GLY A 556 7.85 -19.97 12.07
N ASP A 557 7.83 -19.69 10.77
CA ASP A 557 7.17 -20.51 9.76
C ASP A 557 8.10 -21.64 9.26
N PRO A 558 7.70 -22.92 9.36
CA PRO A 558 8.55 -24.05 8.95
C PRO A 558 8.78 -24.11 7.44
N ASP A 559 7.83 -23.64 6.64
CA ASP A 559 7.93 -23.64 5.18
C ASP A 559 9.05 -22.71 4.66
N ARG A 560 9.41 -21.69 5.45
CA ARG A 560 10.48 -20.74 5.13
C ARG A 560 11.87 -21.24 5.53
N ALA A 561 11.97 -22.40 6.19
CA ALA A 561 13.26 -22.98 6.59
C ALA A 561 14.15 -23.31 5.39
N ALA A 562 13.57 -23.75 4.27
CA ALA A 562 14.32 -23.96 3.03
C ALA A 562 14.92 -22.65 2.50
N GLU A 563 14.20 -21.52 2.62
CA GLU A 563 14.69 -20.20 2.22
C GLU A 563 15.91 -19.76 3.06
N LEU A 564 15.93 -20.10 4.35
CA LEU A 564 17.00 -19.72 5.28
C LEU A 564 18.36 -20.27 4.87
N GLN A 565 18.41 -21.51 4.37
CA GLN A 565 19.67 -22.10 3.91
C GLN A 565 20.30 -21.27 2.78
N TYR A 566 19.48 -20.84 1.82
CA TYR A 566 19.94 -20.02 0.70
C TYR A 566 20.28 -18.59 1.13
N LEU A 567 19.50 -18.02 2.04
CA LEU A 567 19.78 -16.69 2.58
C LEU A 567 21.10 -16.69 3.36
N ALA A 568 21.38 -17.71 4.16
CA ALA A 568 22.67 -17.86 4.83
C ALA A 568 23.85 -17.97 3.84
N GLU A 569 23.67 -18.68 2.72
CA GLU A 569 24.67 -18.71 1.65
C GLU A 569 24.85 -17.32 1.00
N SER A 570 23.76 -16.59 0.76
CA SER A 570 23.80 -15.24 0.21
C SER A 570 24.51 -14.25 1.14
N LEU A 571 24.37 -14.41 2.47
CA LEU A 571 25.12 -13.63 3.47
C LEU A 571 26.62 -13.92 3.39
N ASN A 572 27.03 -15.19 3.28
CA ASN A 572 28.44 -15.53 3.08
C ASN A 572 29.01 -14.93 1.78
N ARG A 573 28.25 -15.00 0.69
CA ARG A 573 28.62 -14.36 -0.58
C ARG A 573 28.66 -12.83 -0.47
N SER A 574 27.83 -12.22 0.39
CA SER A 574 27.87 -10.78 0.65
C SER A 574 29.16 -10.34 1.35
N ALA A 575 29.63 -11.11 2.34
CA ALA A 575 30.92 -10.86 2.98
C ALA A 575 32.08 -10.96 1.98
N ALA A 576 32.09 -12.02 1.15
CA ALA A 576 33.09 -12.18 0.09
C ALA A 576 33.09 -11.02 -0.93
N ARG A 577 31.91 -10.50 -1.28
CA ARG A 577 31.77 -9.32 -2.16
C ARG A 577 32.36 -8.05 -1.56
N ILE A 578 32.15 -7.81 -0.26
CA ILE A 578 32.73 -6.67 0.45
C ILE A 578 34.26 -6.74 0.37
N TYR A 579 34.84 -7.92 0.58
CA TYR A 579 36.29 -8.11 0.43
C TYR A 579 36.76 -7.91 -1.02
N ALA A 580 36.00 -8.35 -2.02
CA ALA A 580 36.33 -8.12 -3.42
C ALA A 580 36.34 -6.62 -3.78
N VAL A 581 35.37 -5.84 -3.29
CA VAL A 581 35.37 -4.38 -3.46
C VAL A 581 36.55 -3.73 -2.73
N ALA A 582 36.92 -4.26 -1.57
CA ALA A 582 38.09 -3.80 -0.83
C ALA A 582 39.40 -4.08 -1.59
N ASP A 583 39.48 -5.20 -2.31
CA ASP A 583 40.61 -5.54 -3.19
C ASP A 583 40.65 -4.67 -4.45
N ASP A 584 39.51 -4.41 -5.09
CA ASP A 584 39.38 -3.45 -6.20
C ASP A 584 39.86 -2.04 -5.76
N ALA A 585 39.46 -1.61 -4.56
CA ALA A 585 39.89 -0.34 -3.99
C ALA A 585 41.41 -0.28 -3.80
N ASN A 586 42.03 -1.41 -3.42
CA ASN A 586 43.48 -1.50 -3.28
C ASN A 586 44.20 -1.43 -4.63
N GLN A 587 43.66 -2.09 -5.66
CA GLN A 587 44.18 -2.01 -7.02
C GLN A 587 44.09 -0.58 -7.58
N GLU A 588 42.98 0.12 -7.35
CA GLU A 588 42.85 1.53 -7.75
C GLU A 588 43.83 2.42 -7.00
N ARG A 589 44.02 2.21 -5.68
CA ARG A 589 45.04 2.91 -4.90
C ARG A 589 46.45 2.66 -5.44
N ASP A 590 46.79 1.41 -5.77
CA ASP A 590 48.08 1.05 -6.34
C ASP A 590 48.30 1.69 -7.73
N ASN A 591 47.25 1.81 -8.53
CA ASN A 591 47.29 2.49 -9.81
C ASN A 591 47.57 3.99 -9.64
N VAL A 592 46.94 4.64 -8.65
CA VAL A 592 47.20 6.06 -8.31
C VAL A 592 48.64 6.24 -7.83
N ILE A 593 49.11 5.35 -6.95
CA ILE A 593 50.51 5.34 -6.47
C ILE A 593 51.48 5.18 -7.65
N ARG A 594 51.18 4.28 -8.60
CA ARG A 594 52.03 4.04 -9.77
C ARG A 594 52.10 5.26 -10.70
N LYS A 595 50.96 5.88 -11.00
CA LYS A 595 50.89 7.13 -11.78
C LYS A 595 51.66 8.25 -11.10
N ARG A 596 51.48 8.43 -9.79
CA ARG A 596 52.19 9.46 -9.03
C ARG A 596 53.70 9.22 -9.01
N LYS A 597 54.15 7.96 -8.88
CA LYS A 597 55.56 7.60 -9.01
C LYS A 597 56.12 7.89 -10.40
N GLN A 598 55.35 7.68 -11.46
CA GLN A 598 55.72 8.04 -12.83
C GLN A 598 55.86 9.57 -12.99
N GLU A 599 54.87 10.35 -12.55
CA GLU A 599 54.92 11.82 -12.57
C GLU A 599 56.14 12.39 -11.83
N ILE A 600 56.49 11.80 -10.69
CA ILE A 600 57.68 12.22 -9.91
C ILE A 600 58.97 11.90 -10.68
N ARG A 601 59.03 10.77 -11.40
CA ARG A 601 60.18 10.44 -12.26
C ARG A 601 60.28 11.41 -13.43
N ASP A 602 59.19 11.65 -14.15
CA ASP A 602 59.17 12.58 -15.29
C ASP A 602 59.51 14.02 -14.87
N HIS A 603 59.04 14.44 -13.68
CA HIS A 603 59.40 15.73 -13.09
C HIS A 603 60.88 15.81 -12.71
N TYR A 604 61.44 14.73 -12.15
CA TYR A 604 62.85 14.65 -11.82
C TYR A 604 63.73 14.70 -13.08
N GLU A 605 63.35 13.98 -14.14
CA GLU A 605 64.03 14.01 -15.44
C GLU A 605 63.98 15.41 -16.07
N ARG A 606 62.86 16.14 -15.93
CA ARG A 606 62.68 17.49 -16.48
C ARG A 606 63.40 18.58 -15.69
N THR A 607 63.48 18.47 -14.36
CA THR A 607 63.89 19.60 -13.49
C THR A 607 65.10 19.32 -12.60
N GLY A 608 65.56 18.06 -12.51
CA GLY A 608 66.63 17.62 -11.61
C GLY A 608 66.29 17.70 -10.12
N LYS A 609 65.09 18.15 -9.74
CA LYS A 609 64.66 18.32 -8.34
C LYS A 609 63.83 17.14 -7.88
N LYS A 610 64.24 16.50 -6.78
CA LYS A 610 63.53 15.37 -6.18
C LYS A 610 62.37 15.85 -5.30
N ILE A 611 61.15 15.43 -5.63
CA ILE A 611 59.97 15.63 -4.78
C ILE A 611 59.98 14.57 -3.67
N ARG A 612 59.90 15.00 -2.40
CA ARG A 612 59.70 14.08 -1.27
C ARG A 612 58.23 13.69 -1.21
N TRP A 613 57.93 12.45 -1.54
CA TRP A 613 56.56 11.90 -1.49
C TRP A 613 56.59 10.49 -0.92
N LYS A 614 55.62 10.18 -0.05
CA LYS A 614 55.44 8.85 0.54
C LYS A 614 54.14 8.22 0.01
N PRO A 615 54.14 6.90 -0.30
CA PRO A 615 52.94 6.18 -0.70
C PRO A 615 51.78 6.25 0.32
N ASP A 616 52.12 6.37 1.60
CA ASP A 616 51.14 6.41 2.70
C ASP A 616 50.32 7.72 2.74
N MET A 617 50.72 8.74 1.97
CA MET A 617 49.96 9.98 1.84
C MET A 617 48.72 9.82 0.96
N VAL A 618 48.61 8.72 0.21
CA VAL A 618 47.41 8.40 -0.56
C VAL A 618 46.45 7.66 0.37
N GLY A 619 45.37 8.33 0.75
CA GLY A 619 44.26 7.73 1.50
C GLY A 619 43.49 6.68 0.69
N GLY A 620 42.57 5.96 1.34
CA GLY A 620 41.77 4.90 0.70
C GLY A 620 42.46 3.53 0.64
N GLY A 621 41.91 2.62 -0.17
CA GLY A 621 42.37 1.22 -0.30
C GLY A 621 41.57 0.23 0.56
N ARG A 622 42.09 -1.00 0.71
CA ARG A 622 41.40 -2.10 1.40
C ARG A 622 40.99 -1.73 2.82
N ASP A 623 41.91 -1.15 3.59
CA ASP A 623 41.68 -0.80 5.00
C ASP A 623 40.61 0.27 5.21
N ALA A 624 40.42 1.16 4.22
CA ALA A 624 39.38 2.17 4.27
C ALA A 624 38.00 1.54 4.01
N VAL A 625 37.90 0.64 3.02
CA VAL A 625 36.65 -0.09 2.73
C VAL A 625 36.28 -1.03 3.86
N THR A 626 37.24 -1.76 4.44
CA THR A 626 36.96 -2.67 5.56
C THR A 626 36.50 -1.91 6.80
N LYS A 627 37.10 -0.76 7.11
CA LYS A 627 36.64 0.12 8.21
C LYS A 627 35.24 0.69 7.94
N LEU A 628 34.99 1.16 6.72
CA LEU A 628 33.68 1.70 6.33
C LEU A 628 32.58 0.63 6.44
N MET A 629 32.88 -0.60 6.02
CA MET A 629 31.93 -1.72 5.97
C MET A 629 31.96 -2.59 7.23
N GLN A 630 32.78 -2.26 8.24
CA GLN A 630 32.94 -3.05 9.45
C GLN A 630 31.60 -3.32 10.17
N PRO A 631 30.71 -2.33 10.38
CA PRO A 631 29.42 -2.60 11.02
C PRO A 631 28.54 -3.59 10.24
N VAL A 632 28.65 -3.59 8.90
CA VAL A 632 27.93 -4.56 8.06
C VAL A 632 28.55 -5.93 8.19
N LEU A 633 29.88 -6.05 8.18
CA LEU A 633 30.58 -7.32 8.39
C LEU A 633 30.21 -7.93 9.74
N ASP A 634 30.18 -7.12 10.81
CA ASP A 634 29.79 -7.57 12.15
C ASP A 634 28.32 -8.04 12.18
N ALA A 635 27.42 -7.33 11.47
CA ALA A 635 26.02 -7.71 11.37
C ALA A 635 25.80 -9.00 10.55
N LEU A 636 26.57 -9.19 9.48
CA LEU A 636 26.58 -10.41 8.67
C LEU A 636 27.12 -11.60 9.47
N GLU A 637 28.20 -11.40 10.23
CA GLU A 637 28.78 -12.41 11.11
C GLU A 637 27.78 -12.82 12.20
N LYS A 638 27.12 -11.85 12.84
CA LYS A 638 26.06 -12.16 13.81
C LYS A 638 24.93 -12.99 13.21
N GLY A 639 24.45 -12.63 12.02
CA GLY A 639 23.42 -13.41 11.32
C GLY A 639 23.85 -14.85 11.03
N ARG A 640 25.10 -15.03 10.58
CA ARG A 640 25.70 -16.35 10.34
C ARG A 640 25.81 -17.17 11.61
N ASP A 641 26.32 -16.56 12.68
CA ASP A 641 26.57 -17.23 13.94
C ASP A 641 25.26 -17.65 14.61
N ASP A 642 24.23 -16.78 14.57
CA ASP A 642 22.90 -17.10 15.07
C ASP A 642 22.22 -18.21 14.25
N TYR A 643 22.37 -18.20 12.91
CA TYR A 643 21.91 -19.31 12.06
C TYR A 643 22.61 -20.63 12.40
N SER A 644 23.94 -20.61 12.56
CA SER A 644 24.71 -21.80 12.89
C SER A 644 24.34 -22.36 14.27
N ARG A 645 24.05 -21.48 15.24
CA ARG A 645 23.60 -21.85 16.59
C ARG A 645 22.21 -22.48 16.55
N ALA A 646 21.29 -21.91 15.78
CA ALA A 646 19.95 -22.47 15.59
C ALA A 646 20.01 -23.86 14.93
N LEU A 647 20.80 -24.01 13.87
CA LEU A 647 21.00 -25.28 13.18
C LEU A 647 21.60 -26.36 14.11
N ALA A 648 22.55 -25.98 14.96
CA ALA A 648 23.10 -26.87 15.99
C ALA A 648 22.04 -27.26 17.03
N ALA A 649 21.19 -26.33 17.47
CA ALA A 649 20.10 -26.60 18.42
C ALA A 649 19.04 -27.54 17.83
N GLU A 650 18.63 -27.36 16.57
CA GLU A 650 17.69 -28.26 15.90
C GLU A 650 18.27 -29.66 15.69
N LYS A 651 19.55 -29.77 15.30
CA LYS A 651 20.25 -31.07 15.23
C LYS A 651 20.32 -31.79 16.59
N MET A 652 20.46 -31.03 17.67
CA MET A 652 20.40 -31.55 19.04
C MET A 652 18.98 -32.02 19.41
N GLN A 653 17.94 -31.28 19.01
CA GLN A 653 16.54 -31.66 19.24
C GLN A 653 16.14 -32.95 18.51
N ILE A 654 16.53 -33.11 17.24
CA ILE A 654 16.32 -34.35 16.47
C ILE A 654 17.01 -35.55 17.15
N SER A 655 18.18 -35.33 17.76
CA SER A 655 18.92 -36.38 18.47
C SER A 655 18.31 -36.73 19.84
N THR A 656 17.59 -35.81 20.49
CA THR A 656 16.91 -36.06 21.77
C THR A 656 15.53 -36.70 21.61
N GLU A 657 14.80 -36.43 20.53
CA GLU A 657 13.52 -37.11 20.24
C GLU A 657 13.72 -38.56 19.77
N ALA A 658 14.82 -38.85 19.06
CA ALA A 658 15.14 -40.21 18.63
C ALA A 658 15.46 -41.20 19.77
N LYS A 659 15.66 -40.73 21.01
CA LYS A 659 15.92 -41.57 22.19
C LYS A 659 14.69 -41.92 23.02
N TYR A 660 13.51 -41.36 22.73
CA TYR A 660 12.26 -41.66 23.43
C TYR A 660 11.27 -42.51 22.62
N SER A 661 11.68 -42.97 21.44
CA SER A 661 10.93 -43.94 20.61
C SER A 661 11.75 -45.23 20.45
N SER A 662 11.89 -46.01 21.52
CA SER A 662 12.25 -47.43 21.47
C SER A 662 11.63 -48.17 22.63
#